data_AF-A0A4R5CRC0-F1
#
_entry.id   AF-A0A4R5CRC0-F1
#
_cell.length_a   1.000
_cell.length_b   1.000
_cell.length_c   1.000
_cell.angle_alpha   90.00
_cell.angle_beta   90.00
_cell.angle_gamma   90.00
#
_symmetry.space_group_name_H-M   'P 1'
#
loop_
_entity.id
_entity.type
_entity.pdbx_description
1 polymer ?
#
loop_
_entity_poly.entity_id
_entity_poly.type
_entity_poly.pdbx_seq_one_letter_code
_entity_poly.pdbx_strand_id
1 'polypeptide(L)'
;MPLRRPRLPGALRLHGRHPGLLRRRRSRPPDRAAPARRRRPGRPRAPGGARGRPTAGPGGRRGLQRREPRGGRGRRAGGADRRAAAGLGARDHRRLLAPQRAPRAHRPWRALHRGRRGPGRHRPGPAPIRTAGRLPGHARGPARRRPHVDRQRGGRVADRLRPVTAPEGDLDAVLADDGAAGLSLLVRHRQREVLRMGPVGIILTGTAPPGAVPVVAGRTDRVVDESYTTPTGKRLAHRHHAAEATFTLAVGEHEVELDVRVARDGVAYRHRLAAPDGPADAVTITGEPAVFTPAHGGGDDGDRLGEARVWLAPYRDNYEGLWRGGLPLRDLAGGGSYGFPVLVGWGDDLWCLLTEAAVDGSYAASRMTWSPPGVTGFRLTLPQESVLSSLPLTTPWRVAVVGDLAAVVESDLVTDLNPPSRVDDTSWIRPGRVAWSWWAEKFSPTDPERQRAHVDYAAKHGWEFVLVDARWDPSWLPELVRYASGLGVGVLIWSHWTGLETQEQRDELLPRWRDWGIAGIKVDFMDSDTQERMAWYEALARDAAEHRLMVNFHGSTVPKGRGRTWPHVMTYEAVLGAEHYVRRAERDGGYLVMPDHGPDSEHNTVVPFTRNVVGPMDYTPVTWSHERRTTSLAHELALSVVFESGWQHFADSIETYAGEPLAEAFLDLVPTVWDETRLVTGFPGRLVVIARRTGARWFVGGIASGPPRRVRFGLDVLGAGQRYDARLLVDGAGGRPAERSLQLATGDEVAVDLAADGGFVAELVPTTPAE
;
A
#
# COMPACT_ATOMS: atom_id res chain seq x y z
N MET A 1 44.15 11.44 -27.99
CA MET A 1 44.86 10.14 -28.13
C MET A 1 44.52 9.28 -26.93
N PRO A 2 44.17 8.00 -27.11
CA PRO A 2 43.67 7.15 -26.01
C PRO A 2 44.79 6.48 -25.21
N LEU A 3 44.64 6.43 -23.88
CA LEU A 3 45.53 5.70 -22.97
C LEU A 3 45.00 4.28 -22.68
N ARG A 4 45.92 3.39 -22.32
CA ARG A 4 45.75 1.92 -22.39
C ARG A 4 45.13 1.31 -21.12
N ARG A 5 44.39 0.20 -21.30
CA ARG A 5 44.05 -0.76 -20.25
C ARG A 5 45.32 -1.49 -19.73
N PRO A 6 45.43 -1.80 -18.42
CA PRO A 6 46.39 -2.77 -17.90
C PRO A 6 45.90 -4.22 -18.07
N ARG A 7 46.83 -5.18 -18.08
CA ARG A 7 46.58 -6.64 -18.17
C ARG A 7 46.78 -7.32 -16.82
N LEU A 8 46.04 -8.40 -16.57
CA LEU A 8 46.28 -9.38 -15.50
C LEU A 8 47.34 -10.43 -15.91
N PRO A 9 48.23 -10.86 -15.01
CA PRO A 9 48.79 -12.21 -14.95
C PRO A 9 47.89 -13.09 -14.04
N GLY A 10 47.96 -14.42 -14.01
CA GLY A 10 48.77 -15.41 -14.74
C GLY A 10 48.47 -16.79 -14.15
N ALA A 11 48.29 -17.82 -14.96
CA ALA A 11 47.79 -19.12 -14.52
C ALA A 11 48.87 -20.08 -14.01
N LEU A 12 48.48 -21.06 -13.18
CA LEU A 12 49.29 -22.22 -12.83
C LEU A 12 48.51 -23.52 -13.11
N ARG A 13 49.16 -24.48 -13.78
CA ARG A 13 48.62 -25.81 -14.11
C ARG A 13 49.23 -26.86 -13.19
N LEU A 14 48.50 -27.95 -12.93
CA LEU A 14 49.09 -29.27 -12.72
C LEU A 14 48.29 -30.34 -13.50
N HIS A 15 49.00 -31.37 -13.96
CA HIS A 15 48.46 -32.50 -14.73
C HIS A 15 48.53 -33.80 -13.90
N GLY A 16 47.55 -34.68 -14.10
CA GLY A 16 47.57 -36.10 -13.70
C GLY A 16 46.64 -36.91 -14.61
N ARG A 17 47.04 -38.12 -15.04
CA ARG A 17 46.37 -38.88 -16.12
C ARG A 17 45.58 -40.12 -15.61
N HIS A 18 44.43 -40.35 -16.25
CA HIS A 18 43.82 -41.60 -16.78
C HIS A 18 44.54 -42.98 -16.64
N PRO A 19 43.87 -44.14 -16.92
CA PRO A 19 42.55 -44.35 -17.58
C PRO A 19 41.61 -45.43 -16.96
N GLY A 20 40.40 -45.57 -17.53
CA GLY A 20 39.51 -46.73 -17.31
C GLY A 20 38.32 -46.76 -18.27
N LEU A 21 38.39 -47.57 -19.35
CA LEU A 21 37.34 -47.76 -20.35
C LEU A 21 36.38 -48.89 -19.96
N LEU A 22 35.08 -48.75 -20.26
CA LEU A 22 34.26 -49.84 -20.82
C LEU A 22 32.99 -49.31 -21.52
N ARG A 23 32.43 -50.14 -22.41
CA ARG A 23 31.52 -49.74 -23.51
C ARG A 23 30.31 -50.69 -23.54
N ARG A 24 29.20 -50.24 -24.17
CA ARG A 24 27.97 -51.00 -24.53
C ARG A 24 26.98 -51.23 -23.36
N ARG A 25 25.66 -51.38 -23.56
CA ARG A 25 24.88 -51.75 -24.78
C ARG A 25 23.45 -51.14 -24.73
N ARG A 26 22.78 -50.98 -25.88
CA ARG A 26 21.33 -50.68 -26.00
C ARG A 26 20.48 -51.95 -25.88
N SER A 27 19.26 -51.85 -25.34
CA SER A 27 18.12 -52.73 -25.69
C SER A 27 16.75 -52.24 -25.16
N ARG A 28 15.79 -52.04 -26.07
CA ARG A 28 14.32 -52.15 -25.88
C ARG A 28 13.87 -53.37 -26.73
N PRO A 29 12.59 -53.80 -26.67
CA PRO A 29 11.87 -54.46 -25.57
C PRO A 29 11.51 -55.91 -26.01
N PRO A 30 10.54 -56.57 -25.36
CA PRO A 30 9.66 -57.49 -26.10
C PRO A 30 8.17 -57.20 -25.89
N ASP A 31 7.35 -57.69 -26.82
CA ASP A 31 5.89 -57.56 -26.85
C ASP A 31 5.26 -58.92 -27.21
N ARG A 32 3.98 -59.12 -26.83
CA ARG A 32 3.06 -60.24 -27.15
C ARG A 32 3.30 -61.62 -26.52
N ALA A 33 2.32 -62.07 -25.72
CA ALA A 33 1.34 -63.08 -26.16
C ALA A 33 0.16 -63.23 -25.17
N ALA A 34 -1.06 -63.41 -25.71
CA ALA A 34 -2.28 -63.88 -25.01
C ALA A 34 -2.67 -65.25 -25.64
N PRO A 35 -3.72 -66.03 -25.25
CA PRO A 35 -5.10 -65.57 -25.00
C PRO A 35 -6.00 -66.40 -24.03
N ALA A 36 -7.32 -66.14 -24.08
CA ALA A 36 -8.48 -66.95 -23.65
C ALA A 36 -9.00 -66.79 -22.19
N ARG A 37 -10.32 -66.83 -21.89
CA ARG A 37 -11.54 -66.76 -22.74
C ARG A 37 -12.79 -66.36 -21.89
N ARG A 38 -13.62 -65.47 -22.44
CA ARG A 38 -15.11 -65.35 -22.34
C ARG A 38 -15.85 -65.74 -21.03
N ARG A 39 -16.71 -64.83 -20.53
CA ARG A 39 -18.20 -64.98 -20.57
C ARG A 39 -18.96 -63.66 -20.27
N ARG A 40 -19.94 -63.36 -21.14
CA ARG A 40 -21.13 -62.47 -21.04
C ARG A 40 -22.28 -63.31 -21.69
N PRO A 41 -23.60 -63.07 -21.46
CA PRO A 41 -24.26 -61.77 -21.64
C PRO A 41 -25.47 -61.47 -20.71
N GLY A 42 -26.12 -60.30 -20.90
CA GLY A 42 -27.38 -59.94 -20.21
C GLY A 42 -27.87 -58.50 -20.45
N ARG A 43 -28.60 -58.27 -21.55
CA ARG A 43 -29.49 -57.12 -21.84
C ARG A 43 -30.60 -57.67 -22.77
N PRO A 44 -31.85 -57.16 -22.82
CA PRO A 44 -32.21 -55.75 -23.06
C PRO A 44 -33.37 -55.28 -22.12
N ARG A 45 -34.19 -54.23 -22.31
CA ARG A 45 -34.73 -53.47 -23.48
C ARG A 45 -35.36 -52.14 -23.00
N ALA A 46 -35.53 -51.15 -23.89
CA ALA A 46 -36.48 -50.02 -23.77
C ALA A 46 -37.73 -50.32 -24.66
N PRO A 47 -38.80 -49.48 -24.89
CA PRO A 47 -38.82 -47.99 -24.99
C PRO A 47 -40.15 -47.24 -24.60
N GLY A 48 -40.18 -45.90 -24.82
CA GLY A 48 -41.40 -45.04 -24.98
C GLY A 48 -41.96 -44.38 -23.70
N GLY A 49 -42.60 -43.19 -23.71
CA GLY A 49 -42.78 -42.18 -24.75
C GLY A 49 -43.63 -40.96 -24.31
N ALA A 50 -43.21 -39.76 -24.75
CA ALA A 50 -44.00 -38.66 -25.38
C ALA A 50 -45.20 -37.91 -24.70
N ARG A 51 -45.08 -36.56 -24.72
CA ARG A 51 -46.12 -35.47 -24.81
C ARG A 51 -46.96 -35.07 -23.58
N GLY A 52 -47.13 -33.75 -23.37
CA GLY A 52 -48.20 -33.17 -22.51
C GLY A 52 -47.98 -31.78 -21.89
N ARG A 53 -48.28 -30.69 -22.62
CA ARG A 53 -48.76 -29.37 -22.12
C ARG A 53 -50.19 -29.19 -22.70
N PRO A 54 -51.11 -28.31 -22.22
CA PRO A 54 -50.85 -26.98 -21.61
C PRO A 54 -51.88 -26.47 -20.52
N THR A 55 -51.83 -25.15 -20.29
CA THR A 55 -52.92 -24.19 -19.89
C THR A 55 -53.41 -23.98 -18.44
N ALA A 56 -53.34 -22.68 -18.06
CA ALA A 56 -54.30 -21.84 -17.30
C ALA A 56 -54.51 -21.99 -15.77
N GLY A 57 -54.51 -20.83 -15.06
CA GLY A 57 -55.11 -20.63 -13.72
C GLY A 57 -56.47 -19.92 -13.84
N PRO A 58 -56.89 -18.98 -12.95
CA PRO A 58 -56.35 -18.57 -11.63
C PRO A 58 -57.44 -18.49 -10.51
N GLY A 59 -57.05 -18.07 -9.29
CA GLY A 59 -57.96 -17.69 -8.17
C GLY A 59 -57.87 -18.62 -6.94
N GLY A 60 -58.13 -18.17 -5.70
CA GLY A 60 -58.56 -16.85 -5.22
C GLY A 60 -58.38 -16.67 -3.69
N ARG A 61 -58.71 -15.50 -3.16
CA ARG A 61 -58.43 -15.05 -1.77
C ARG A 61 -59.28 -15.73 -0.69
N ARG A 62 -58.69 -15.94 0.50
CA ARG A 62 -59.18 -15.79 1.91
C ARG A 62 -58.11 -16.44 2.84
N GLY A 63 -57.86 -16.07 4.09
CA GLY A 63 -58.43 -15.03 4.95
C GLY A 63 -58.52 -15.51 6.41
N LEU A 64 -58.05 -14.69 7.37
CA LEU A 64 -58.20 -14.77 8.85
C LEU A 64 -57.26 -15.65 9.73
N GLN A 65 -56.45 -14.92 10.53
CA GLN A 65 -56.37 -14.91 12.00
C GLN A 65 -55.94 -16.13 12.86
N ARG A 66 -54.80 -15.93 13.53
CA ARG A 66 -54.51 -16.06 14.99
C ARG A 66 -55.26 -17.11 15.84
N ARG A 67 -54.48 -17.88 16.60
CA ARG A 67 -54.46 -17.84 18.10
C ARG A 67 -53.25 -18.58 18.70
N GLU A 68 -52.78 -18.13 19.87
CA GLU A 68 -51.89 -18.89 20.78
C GLU A 68 -52.68 -20.06 21.43
N PRO A 69 -52.01 -20.93 22.21
CA PRO A 69 -52.12 -20.70 23.66
C PRO A 69 -50.85 -20.99 24.51
N ARG A 70 -50.78 -20.28 25.65
CA ARG A 70 -50.03 -20.64 26.88
C ARG A 70 -50.71 -21.87 27.53
N GLY A 71 -50.16 -22.67 28.45
CA GLY A 71 -48.92 -22.63 29.25
C GLY A 71 -49.18 -23.27 30.64
N GLY A 72 -48.14 -23.69 31.38
CA GLY A 72 -48.23 -24.22 32.76
C GLY A 72 -47.58 -25.62 32.91
N ARG A 73 -46.50 -25.82 33.68
CA ARG A 73 -46.22 -25.66 35.14
C ARG A 73 -46.31 -26.99 35.89
N GLY A 74 -45.16 -27.47 36.41
CA GLY A 74 -45.05 -28.55 37.40
C GLY A 74 -43.69 -28.47 38.11
N ARG A 75 -43.67 -28.55 39.45
CA ARG A 75 -42.46 -28.43 40.31
C ARG A 75 -42.23 -29.73 41.10
N ARG A 76 -40.96 -30.07 41.35
CA ARG A 76 -40.32 -30.52 42.63
C ARG A 76 -38.96 -31.16 42.28
N ALA A 77 -37.81 -30.75 42.80
CA ALA A 77 -37.33 -30.60 44.19
C ALA A 77 -36.70 -31.90 44.74
N GLY A 78 -35.44 -31.80 45.18
CA GLY A 78 -34.66 -32.89 45.79
C GLY A 78 -33.17 -32.59 45.68
N GLY A 79 -32.53 -32.22 46.79
CA GLY A 79 -31.08 -32.02 46.88
C GLY A 79 -30.48 -32.96 47.92
N ALA A 80 -29.19 -33.26 47.78
CA ALA A 80 -28.35 -33.90 48.80
C ALA A 80 -26.89 -33.43 48.61
N ASP A 81 -26.09 -33.58 49.66
CA ASP A 81 -24.92 -32.73 49.93
C ASP A 81 -23.65 -33.57 50.23
N ARG A 82 -22.47 -32.92 50.14
CA ARG A 82 -21.22 -33.19 50.89
C ARG A 82 -20.22 -34.33 50.54
N ARG A 83 -18.95 -33.85 50.46
CA ARG A 83 -17.66 -34.39 51.01
C ARG A 83 -16.93 -35.52 50.25
N ALA A 84 -15.59 -35.61 50.28
CA ALA A 84 -14.50 -34.64 50.58
C ALA A 84 -13.10 -35.26 50.29
N ALA A 85 -12.07 -34.39 50.21
CA ALA A 85 -10.61 -34.68 50.29
C ALA A 85 -9.95 -35.42 49.10
N ALA A 86 -8.65 -35.26 48.78
CA ALA A 86 -7.63 -34.20 48.97
C ALA A 86 -6.39 -34.63 48.15
N GLY A 87 -5.48 -33.78 47.67
CA GLY A 87 -5.35 -32.32 47.69
C GLY A 87 -3.99 -31.87 47.12
N LEU A 88 -3.63 -30.59 47.31
CA LEU A 88 -2.32 -29.95 47.06
C LEU A 88 -1.86 -29.85 45.58
N GLY A 89 -1.48 -28.68 45.06
CA GLY A 89 -1.56 -27.33 45.64
C GLY A 89 -1.16 -26.27 44.62
N ALA A 90 -1.90 -25.15 44.60
CA ALA A 90 -1.58 -23.96 43.81
C ALA A 90 -1.42 -22.76 44.76
N ARG A 91 -0.57 -21.80 44.39
CA ARG A 91 -0.53 -20.46 45.00
C ARG A 91 -0.76 -19.39 43.94
N ASP A 92 -1.51 -18.38 44.35
CA ASP A 92 -2.05 -17.31 43.53
C ASP A 92 -1.00 -16.45 42.82
N HIS A 93 -1.40 -15.88 41.67
CA HIS A 93 -1.51 -14.42 41.55
C HIS A 93 -2.66 -14.02 40.60
N ARG A 94 -3.72 -13.40 41.14
CA ARG A 94 -4.79 -12.74 40.36
C ARG A 94 -5.19 -11.41 40.98
N ARG A 95 -4.80 -10.30 40.34
CA ARG A 95 -5.25 -8.89 40.50
C ARG A 95 -4.63 -8.12 39.32
N LEU A 96 -5.28 -7.21 38.58
CA LEU A 96 -6.65 -6.67 38.58
C LEU A 96 -7.09 -6.40 37.13
N LEU A 97 -8.38 -6.56 36.83
CA LEU A 97 -9.04 -5.87 35.70
C LEU A 97 -10.36 -5.29 36.20
N ALA A 98 -10.53 -3.98 36.02
CA ALA A 98 -11.76 -3.26 36.35
C ALA A 98 -12.12 -2.34 35.18
N PRO A 99 -13.29 -2.50 34.53
CA PRO A 99 -13.69 -1.63 33.42
C PRO A 99 -14.26 -0.31 33.96
N GLN A 100 -13.69 0.82 33.56
CA GLN A 100 -14.29 2.13 33.86
C GLN A 100 -15.49 2.42 32.94
N ARG A 101 -16.52 3.03 33.52
CA ARG A 101 -17.79 3.34 32.85
C ARG A 101 -17.74 4.71 32.18
N ALA A 102 -18.27 4.80 30.96
CA ALA A 102 -18.59 6.08 30.33
C ALA A 102 -19.80 6.77 31.01
N PRO A 103 -19.81 8.10 31.19
CA PRO A 103 -20.99 8.85 31.60
C PRO A 103 -21.87 9.26 30.39
N ARG A 104 -23.20 9.15 30.54
CA ARG A 104 -24.20 9.69 29.61
C ARG A 104 -25.25 10.52 30.36
N ALA A 105 -25.28 11.83 30.08
CA ALA A 105 -26.44 12.74 30.13
C ALA A 105 -26.01 14.02 29.37
N HIS A 106 -26.82 14.74 28.59
CA HIS A 106 -28.24 15.07 28.78
C HIS A 106 -29.07 15.06 27.47
N ARG A 107 -30.40 15.20 27.61
CA ARG A 107 -31.40 15.32 26.54
C ARG A 107 -31.76 16.80 26.22
N PRO A 108 -32.42 17.08 25.07
CA PRO A 108 -32.46 18.42 24.47
C PRO A 108 -33.65 19.29 24.92
N TRP A 109 -33.57 20.59 24.61
CA TRP A 109 -34.70 21.54 24.66
C TRP A 109 -34.86 22.30 23.34
N ARG A 110 -36.11 22.65 23.02
CA ARG A 110 -36.50 23.38 21.79
C ARG A 110 -36.68 24.89 22.04
N ALA A 111 -36.36 25.66 21.00
CA ALA A 111 -36.78 27.01 20.63
C ALA A 111 -37.76 27.82 21.52
N LEU A 112 -37.49 29.14 21.65
CA LEU A 112 -38.43 30.20 21.22
C LEU A 112 -37.77 31.61 21.15
N HIS A 113 -38.49 32.57 20.55
CA HIS A 113 -38.03 33.87 20.05
C HIS A 113 -38.07 35.08 21.04
N ARG A 114 -37.45 36.20 20.59
CA ARG A 114 -37.76 37.65 20.78
C ARG A 114 -37.08 38.46 21.91
N GLY A 115 -36.62 39.67 21.55
CA GLY A 115 -36.32 40.81 22.46
C GLY A 115 -34.92 41.46 22.26
N ARG A 116 -34.63 42.28 21.24
CA ARG A 116 -34.85 43.76 21.07
C ARG A 116 -34.14 44.72 22.07
N ARG A 117 -33.25 45.58 21.53
CA ARG A 117 -32.78 46.92 22.03
C ARG A 117 -31.92 46.89 23.32
N GLY A 118 -31.00 47.82 23.62
CA GLY A 118 -30.63 49.13 23.06
C GLY A 118 -29.33 49.69 23.72
N PRO A 119 -28.87 50.93 23.46
CA PRO A 119 -27.43 51.22 23.28
C PRO A 119 -26.75 52.29 24.18
N GLY A 120 -25.41 52.38 24.08
CA GLY A 120 -24.57 53.56 24.41
C GLY A 120 -23.51 53.34 25.52
N ARG A 121 -22.45 54.15 25.68
CA ARG A 121 -21.82 55.23 24.86
C ARG A 121 -20.39 55.55 25.39
N HIS A 122 -19.48 55.97 24.50
CA HIS A 122 -18.25 56.81 24.67
C HIS A 122 -17.26 56.69 25.87
N ARG A 123 -15.95 56.48 25.52
CA ARG A 123 -14.72 57.33 25.70
C ARG A 123 -14.64 58.38 26.85
N PRO A 124 -13.43 58.86 27.31
CA PRO A 124 -12.09 58.83 26.66
C PRO A 124 -10.90 58.49 27.61
N GLY A 125 -9.65 58.71 27.15
CA GLY A 125 -8.44 58.78 28.00
C GLY A 125 -7.61 60.06 27.72
N PRO A 126 -6.54 60.33 28.51
CA PRO A 126 -5.32 61.01 28.03
C PRO A 126 -4.02 60.32 28.53
N ALA A 127 -2.94 60.16 27.74
CA ALA A 127 -1.92 61.14 27.27
C ALA A 127 -0.65 61.21 28.19
N PRO A 128 0.53 61.64 27.68
CA PRO A 128 1.82 61.00 28.05
C PRO A 128 2.81 61.88 28.85
N ILE A 129 3.94 61.28 29.29
CA ILE A 129 5.07 61.98 29.90
C ILE A 129 6.38 61.71 29.14
N ARG A 130 7.15 62.78 28.89
CA ARG A 130 8.56 62.80 28.47
C ARG A 130 9.40 63.40 29.59
N THR A 131 10.61 62.89 29.80
CA THR A 131 11.73 63.68 30.38
C THR A 131 13.07 63.06 29.97
N ALA A 132 14.13 63.87 29.97
CA ALA A 132 15.48 63.50 29.54
C ALA A 132 16.50 63.73 30.68
N GLY A 133 17.63 63.01 30.63
CA GLY A 133 18.78 63.20 31.55
C GLY A 133 20.08 62.66 30.93
N ARG A 134 21.21 63.33 31.17
CA ARG A 134 22.54 63.00 30.64
C ARG A 134 23.50 62.54 31.75
N LEU A 135 24.25 61.45 31.48
CA LEU A 135 25.70 61.15 31.70
C LEU A 135 26.41 61.51 33.04
N PRO A 136 27.56 60.88 33.41
CA PRO A 136 28.42 59.88 32.71
C PRO A 136 28.53 58.52 33.46
N GLY A 137 29.35 57.51 33.09
CA GLY A 137 30.15 57.27 31.87
C GLY A 137 31.66 56.98 32.08
N HIS A 138 32.12 55.72 32.07
CA HIS A 138 33.55 55.34 32.13
C HIS A 138 33.93 54.08 31.30
N ALA A 139 35.19 54.08 30.83
CA ALA A 139 36.03 52.97 30.35
C ALA A 139 35.67 52.20 29.05
N ARG A 140 36.68 52.01 28.19
CA ARG A 140 36.63 51.30 26.88
C ARG A 140 37.32 49.93 26.97
N GLY A 141 36.78 48.93 26.27
CA GLY A 141 37.46 47.69 25.86
C GLY A 141 37.51 47.56 24.33
N PRO A 142 38.40 46.73 23.75
CA PRO A 142 38.74 46.82 22.33
C PRO A 142 37.67 46.23 21.39
N ALA A 143 37.34 46.99 20.34
CA ALA A 143 36.39 46.57 19.32
C ALA A 143 37.00 45.51 18.38
N ARG A 144 36.48 44.27 18.43
CA ARG A 144 36.66 43.29 17.34
C ARG A 144 35.76 43.69 16.16
N ARG A 145 36.33 43.76 14.96
CA ARG A 145 35.58 44.05 13.73
C ARG A 145 34.52 42.97 13.50
N ARG A 146 33.25 43.35 13.39
CA ARG A 146 32.20 42.49 12.83
C ARG A 146 32.47 42.29 11.33
N PRO A 147 32.25 41.10 10.76
CA PRO A 147 32.27 40.94 9.31
C PRO A 147 31.15 41.79 8.69
N HIS A 148 31.45 42.40 7.55
CA HIS A 148 30.50 43.22 6.81
C HIS A 148 29.50 42.29 6.13
N VAL A 149 28.29 42.18 6.68
CA VAL A 149 27.18 41.46 6.02
C VAL A 149 26.81 42.27 4.78
N ASP A 150 27.14 41.74 3.61
CA ASP A 150 26.82 42.37 2.33
C ASP A 150 25.29 42.41 2.16
N ARG A 151 24.74 43.61 1.96
CA ARG A 151 23.30 43.85 1.84
C ARG A 151 22.84 43.64 0.40
N GLN A 152 22.96 42.41 -0.10
CA GLN A 152 22.30 41.96 -1.32
C GLN A 152 21.11 41.01 -1.05
N ARG A 153 20.19 41.42 -0.17
CA ARG A 153 18.82 40.86 -0.10
C ARG A 153 17.83 41.83 -0.76
N GLY A 154 17.95 41.99 -2.08
CA GLY A 154 17.27 43.03 -2.88
C GLY A 154 16.29 42.56 -3.96
N GLY A 155 16.02 41.25 -4.10
CA GLY A 155 14.96 40.77 -4.99
C GLY A 155 13.58 41.21 -4.51
N ARG A 156 12.71 41.65 -5.43
CA ARG A 156 11.33 42.06 -5.12
C ARG A 156 10.56 40.86 -4.58
N VAL A 157 9.53 41.11 -3.76
CA VAL A 157 8.69 40.02 -3.19
C VAL A 157 8.09 39.15 -4.30
N ALA A 158 7.67 39.77 -5.41
CA ALA A 158 7.20 39.08 -6.61
C ALA A 158 8.21 38.07 -7.19
N ASP A 159 9.51 38.35 -7.14
CA ASP A 159 10.55 37.47 -7.70
C ASP A 159 10.70 36.17 -6.90
N ARG A 160 10.26 36.17 -5.64
CA ARG A 160 10.31 35.01 -4.72
C ARG A 160 9.10 34.09 -4.91
N LEU A 161 7.93 34.67 -5.17
CA LEU A 161 6.65 33.96 -5.35
C LEU A 161 6.42 33.46 -6.78
N ARG A 162 7.43 33.51 -7.65
CA ARG A 162 7.39 32.90 -8.99
C ARG A 162 7.03 31.40 -8.91
N PRO A 163 6.44 30.80 -9.96
CA PRO A 163 6.20 29.36 -9.96
C PRO A 163 7.48 28.53 -9.75
N VAL A 164 7.31 27.31 -9.24
CA VAL A 164 8.25 26.21 -9.33
C VAL A 164 7.71 25.31 -10.44
N THR A 165 8.35 25.28 -11.60
CA THR A 165 7.85 24.57 -12.79
C THR A 165 8.61 23.27 -12.99
N ALA A 166 7.91 22.20 -13.36
CA ALA A 166 8.54 20.92 -13.68
C ALA A 166 9.57 21.09 -14.83
N PRO A 167 10.74 20.42 -14.78
CA PRO A 167 11.67 20.42 -15.90
C PRO A 167 11.13 19.73 -17.16
N GLU A 168 10.17 18.81 -16.97
CA GLU A 168 9.47 18.04 -18.00
C GLU A 168 7.98 18.01 -17.64
N GLY A 169 7.06 18.11 -18.61
CA GLY A 169 5.61 18.07 -18.37
C GLY A 169 4.94 19.44 -18.09
N ASP A 170 3.65 19.39 -17.74
CA ASP A 170 2.75 20.56 -17.69
C ASP A 170 2.46 21.07 -16.25
N LEU A 171 3.22 20.62 -15.25
CA LEU A 171 3.00 20.93 -13.83
C LEU A 171 3.82 22.13 -13.34
N ASP A 172 3.18 22.96 -12.51
CA ASP A 172 3.88 23.92 -11.65
C ASP A 172 3.21 24.09 -10.29
N ALA A 173 3.96 24.65 -9.35
CA ALA A 173 3.50 24.98 -8.01
C ALA A 173 3.80 26.45 -7.68
N VAL A 174 2.80 27.18 -7.17
CA VAL A 174 2.93 28.60 -6.77
C VAL A 174 2.71 28.72 -5.26
N LEU A 175 3.67 29.30 -4.53
CA LEU A 175 3.45 29.65 -3.13
C LEU A 175 2.65 30.97 -3.08
N ALA A 176 1.38 30.87 -2.75
CA ALA A 176 0.45 31.99 -2.65
C ALA A 176 0.35 32.53 -1.22
N ASP A 177 0.17 33.85 -1.11
CA ASP A 177 -0.17 34.54 0.13
C ASP A 177 -1.69 34.71 0.20
N ASP A 178 -2.34 33.92 1.06
CA ASP A 178 -3.78 33.97 1.31
C ASP A 178 -4.10 34.97 2.47
N GLY A 179 -3.16 35.87 2.78
CA GLY A 179 -3.28 36.94 3.76
C GLY A 179 -3.44 36.40 5.19
N ALA A 180 -4.57 36.72 5.82
CA ALA A 180 -4.85 36.28 7.19
C ALA A 180 -5.00 34.75 7.32
N ALA A 181 -5.18 34.02 6.22
CA ALA A 181 -5.29 32.56 6.23
C ALA A 181 -3.93 31.85 6.25
N GLY A 182 -2.82 32.53 5.91
CA GLY A 182 -1.49 31.94 5.81
C GLY A 182 -0.95 31.89 4.38
N LEU A 183 0.09 31.08 4.16
CA LEU A 183 0.61 30.77 2.83
C LEU A 183 0.05 29.42 2.36
N SER A 184 -0.29 29.26 1.08
CA SER A 184 -0.74 27.99 0.49
C SER A 184 0.06 27.65 -0.76
N LEU A 185 0.27 26.36 -1.04
CA LEU A 185 0.85 25.90 -2.28
C LEU A 185 -0.25 25.59 -3.31
N LEU A 186 -0.26 26.30 -4.44
CA LEU A 186 -1.20 26.11 -5.53
C LEU A 186 -0.58 25.17 -6.56
N VAL A 187 -1.09 23.96 -6.67
CA VAL A 187 -0.68 22.98 -7.67
C VAL A 187 -1.49 23.19 -8.93
N ARG A 188 -0.80 23.43 -10.04
CA ARG A 188 -1.41 23.72 -11.34
C ARG A 188 -0.96 22.74 -12.40
N HIS A 189 -1.90 22.32 -13.25
CA HIS A 189 -1.64 21.52 -14.43
C HIS A 189 -2.14 22.29 -15.66
N ARG A 190 -1.26 22.50 -16.65
CA ARG A 190 -1.54 23.36 -17.82
C ARG A 190 -2.04 24.76 -17.41
N GLN A 191 -1.40 25.34 -16.39
CA GLN A 191 -1.75 26.62 -15.74
C GLN A 191 -3.07 26.67 -14.95
N ARG A 192 -3.89 25.61 -14.93
CA ARG A 192 -5.18 25.55 -14.20
C ARG A 192 -4.99 25.04 -12.76
N GLU A 193 -5.62 25.66 -11.77
CA GLU A 193 -5.55 25.18 -10.36
C GLU A 193 -6.27 23.83 -10.22
N VAL A 194 -5.55 22.81 -9.75
CA VAL A 194 -6.06 21.44 -9.52
C VAL A 194 -6.23 21.17 -8.03
N LEU A 195 -5.27 21.63 -7.23
CA LEU A 195 -5.21 21.41 -5.80
C LEU A 195 -4.56 22.60 -5.11
N ARG A 196 -5.15 23.06 -4.01
CA ARG A 196 -4.54 23.98 -3.06
C ARG A 196 -4.14 23.21 -1.82
N MET A 197 -2.88 23.30 -1.41
CA MET A 197 -2.36 22.66 -0.21
C MET A 197 -1.96 23.75 0.79
N GLY A 198 -2.80 24.00 1.79
CA GLY A 198 -2.50 25.02 2.79
C GLY A 198 -3.53 25.19 3.91
N PRO A 199 -3.25 26.05 4.91
CA PRO A 199 -2.00 26.79 5.02
C PRO A 199 -0.80 25.88 5.31
N VAL A 200 0.36 26.18 4.72
CA VAL A 200 1.62 25.50 5.02
C VAL A 200 2.14 25.98 6.38
N GLY A 201 2.67 25.06 7.16
CA GLY A 201 3.28 25.33 8.46
C GLY A 201 3.29 24.11 9.36
N ILE A 202 3.85 24.30 10.54
CA ILE A 202 3.90 23.36 11.66
C ILE A 202 3.60 24.15 12.94
N ILE A 203 2.95 23.51 13.90
CA ILE A 203 2.58 24.12 15.18
C ILE A 203 3.47 23.48 16.24
N LEU A 204 4.24 24.28 16.98
CA LEU A 204 5.13 23.78 18.03
C LEU A 204 4.64 24.23 19.42
N THR A 205 5.00 23.47 20.45
CA THR A 205 4.79 23.88 21.84
C THR A 205 5.63 25.11 22.16
N GLY A 206 4.98 26.21 22.56
CA GLY A 206 5.63 27.41 23.09
C GLY A 206 6.13 28.43 22.06
N THR A 207 6.03 28.17 20.75
CA THR A 207 6.43 29.15 19.71
C THR A 207 5.24 29.96 19.20
N ALA A 208 5.40 31.29 19.21
CA ALA A 208 4.50 32.31 18.67
C ALA A 208 3.06 32.36 19.24
N PRO A 209 2.44 33.56 19.36
CA PRO A 209 1.02 33.66 19.68
C PRO A 209 0.17 33.07 18.53
N PRO A 210 -1.06 32.59 18.81
CA PRO A 210 -1.99 32.16 17.77
C PRO A 210 -2.19 33.28 16.73
N GLY A 211 -1.79 33.04 15.48
CA GLY A 211 -1.94 34.00 14.37
C GLY A 211 -0.65 34.62 13.80
N ALA A 212 0.55 34.13 14.15
CA ALA A 212 1.76 34.52 13.41
C ALA A 212 1.77 33.93 11.99
N VAL A 213 1.46 34.76 10.99
CA VAL A 213 1.46 34.38 9.57
C VAL A 213 2.91 34.25 9.05
N PRO A 214 3.29 33.13 8.39
CA PRO A 214 4.62 32.99 7.79
C PRO A 214 4.87 34.00 6.66
N VAL A 215 6.06 34.61 6.62
CA VAL A 215 6.46 35.57 5.59
C VAL A 215 7.68 35.06 4.81
N VAL A 216 7.64 35.12 3.47
CA VAL A 216 8.73 34.62 2.60
C VAL A 216 9.97 35.53 2.66
N ALA A 217 10.89 35.20 3.56
CA ALA A 217 12.14 35.90 3.81
C ALA A 217 13.22 35.64 2.75
N GLY A 218 13.18 34.49 2.08
CA GLY A 218 14.16 34.06 1.09
C GLY A 218 13.66 32.90 0.22
N ARG A 219 14.41 32.60 -0.84
CA ARG A 219 14.21 31.44 -1.72
C ARG A 219 15.54 31.04 -2.37
N THR A 220 15.80 29.75 -2.46
CA THR A 220 16.85 29.15 -3.30
C THR A 220 16.21 28.11 -4.22
N ASP A 221 16.71 27.98 -5.45
CA ASP A 221 16.24 27.00 -6.44
C ASP A 221 17.37 26.05 -6.83
N ARG A 222 17.03 24.78 -7.11
CA ARG A 222 17.90 23.80 -7.75
C ARG A 222 17.12 22.85 -8.67
N VAL A 223 17.84 22.14 -9.53
CA VAL A 223 17.32 20.97 -10.24
C VAL A 223 17.84 19.72 -9.53
N VAL A 224 16.97 18.73 -9.37
CA VAL A 224 17.29 17.37 -8.95
C VAL A 224 17.25 16.50 -10.20
N ASP A 225 18.35 15.82 -10.52
CA ASP A 225 18.42 14.78 -11.56
C ASP A 225 19.21 13.61 -10.96
N GLU A 226 18.50 12.61 -10.45
CA GLU A 226 19.05 11.43 -9.79
C GLU A 226 18.66 10.18 -10.59
N SER A 227 19.52 9.16 -10.61
CA SER A 227 19.19 7.84 -11.15
C SER A 227 19.67 6.76 -10.20
N TYR A 228 18.82 5.76 -9.96
CA TYR A 228 19.07 4.69 -8.99
C TYR A 228 18.31 3.41 -9.37
N THR A 229 18.63 2.30 -8.72
CA THR A 229 17.99 1.00 -8.93
C THR A 229 17.50 0.40 -7.62
N THR A 230 16.39 -0.34 -7.68
CA THR A 230 15.85 -1.15 -6.57
C THR A 230 15.86 -2.63 -6.96
N PRO A 231 15.83 -3.57 -6.00
CA PRO A 231 15.64 -5.00 -6.29
C PRO A 231 14.16 -5.39 -6.44
N THR A 232 13.23 -4.49 -6.11
CA THR A 232 11.77 -4.71 -6.10
C THR A 232 11.03 -3.49 -6.64
N GLY A 233 9.79 -3.71 -7.09
CA GLY A 233 8.89 -2.64 -7.51
C GLY A 233 8.25 -2.85 -8.88
N LYS A 234 7.41 -1.88 -9.26
CA LYS A 234 6.80 -1.73 -10.59
C LYS A 234 7.78 -1.30 -11.71
N ARG A 235 8.99 -0.91 -11.31
CA ARG A 235 10.16 -0.54 -12.12
C ARG A 235 11.40 -0.85 -11.28
N LEU A 236 12.49 -1.33 -11.90
CA LEU A 236 13.77 -1.60 -11.21
C LEU A 236 14.84 -0.51 -11.39
N ALA A 237 14.67 0.37 -12.39
CA ALA A 237 15.60 1.46 -12.71
C ALA A 237 14.83 2.78 -12.81
N HIS A 238 15.15 3.71 -11.91
CA HIS A 238 14.44 4.97 -11.73
C HIS A 238 15.29 6.15 -12.18
N ARG A 239 14.62 7.20 -12.67
CA ARG A 239 15.21 8.54 -12.86
C ARG A 239 14.26 9.57 -12.27
N HIS A 240 14.72 10.27 -11.24
CA HIS A 240 14.00 11.36 -10.61
C HIS A 240 14.52 12.69 -11.14
N HIS A 241 13.72 13.36 -11.97
CA HIS A 241 14.04 14.66 -12.56
C HIS A 241 12.97 15.69 -12.14
N ALA A 242 13.38 16.67 -11.34
CA ALA A 242 12.46 17.64 -10.72
C ALA A 242 13.12 19.01 -10.47
N ALA A 243 12.30 20.05 -10.44
CA ALA A 243 12.69 21.34 -9.89
C ALA A 243 12.43 21.36 -8.38
N GLU A 244 13.31 21.97 -7.60
CA GLU A 244 13.11 22.18 -6.17
C GLU A 244 13.40 23.63 -5.79
N ALA A 245 12.50 24.20 -5.00
CA ALA A 245 12.64 25.52 -4.40
C ALA A 245 12.55 25.39 -2.87
N THR A 246 13.60 25.80 -2.15
CA THR A 246 13.54 25.94 -0.69
C THR A 246 13.20 27.39 -0.38
N PHE A 247 12.02 27.61 0.21
CA PHE A 247 11.58 28.92 0.69
C PHE A 247 11.97 29.09 2.16
N THR A 248 12.63 30.20 2.48
CA THR A 248 12.93 30.59 3.86
C THR A 248 11.74 31.39 4.40
N LEU A 249 11.05 30.88 5.41
CA LEU A 249 9.86 31.49 6.01
C LEU A 249 10.19 32.05 7.40
N ALA A 250 9.95 33.35 7.60
CA ALA A 250 10.00 33.97 8.93
C ALA A 250 8.65 33.80 9.64
N VAL A 251 8.66 33.27 10.85
CA VAL A 251 7.49 33.01 11.70
C VAL A 251 7.74 33.64 13.08
N GLY A 252 7.45 34.93 13.20
CA GLY A 252 7.88 35.73 14.36
C GLY A 252 9.41 35.85 14.39
N GLU A 253 10.03 35.42 15.50
CA GLU A 253 11.50 35.37 15.66
C GLU A 253 12.12 34.05 15.16
N HIS A 254 11.32 33.10 14.68
CA HIS A 254 11.80 31.80 14.19
C HIS A 254 11.90 31.77 12.66
N GLU A 255 12.83 30.97 12.15
CA GLU A 255 12.97 30.67 10.72
C GLU A 255 12.65 29.20 10.45
N VAL A 256 11.79 28.94 9.47
CA VAL A 256 11.40 27.60 9.01
C VAL A 256 11.64 27.53 7.51
N GLU A 257 12.26 26.46 7.03
CA GLU A 257 12.40 26.23 5.59
C GLU A 257 11.23 25.37 5.07
N LEU A 258 10.74 25.70 3.88
CA LEU A 258 9.76 24.92 3.14
C LEU A 258 10.42 24.47 1.82
N ASP A 259 10.76 23.19 1.72
CA ASP A 259 11.16 22.59 0.45
C ASP A 259 9.89 22.32 -0.37
N VAL A 260 9.83 22.83 -1.61
CA VAL A 260 8.79 22.52 -2.60
C VAL A 260 9.46 21.86 -3.80
N ARG A 261 9.02 20.66 -4.17
CA ARG A 261 9.55 19.89 -5.29
C ARG A 261 8.46 19.63 -6.33
N VAL A 262 8.78 19.82 -7.61
CA VAL A 262 7.87 19.65 -8.74
C VAL A 262 8.54 18.76 -9.79
N ALA A 263 8.00 17.55 -9.94
CA ALA A 263 8.35 16.58 -10.98
C ALA A 263 7.30 16.62 -12.11
N ARG A 264 7.52 15.84 -13.16
CA ARG A 264 6.62 15.75 -14.34
C ARG A 264 5.19 15.30 -14.03
N ASP A 265 5.05 14.54 -12.95
CA ASP A 265 3.87 13.77 -12.55
C ASP A 265 3.40 14.11 -11.13
N GLY A 266 4.01 15.10 -10.45
CA GLY A 266 3.48 15.55 -9.16
C GLY A 266 4.27 16.65 -8.46
N VAL A 267 3.66 17.14 -7.38
CA VAL A 267 4.17 18.17 -6.49
C VAL A 267 4.27 17.61 -5.08
N ALA A 268 5.33 17.97 -4.37
CA ALA A 268 5.47 17.68 -2.95
C ALA A 268 6.04 18.87 -2.17
N TYR A 269 5.71 18.98 -0.89
CA TYR A 269 6.40 19.89 0.02
C TYR A 269 6.71 19.24 1.37
N ARG A 270 7.68 19.81 2.10
CA ARG A 270 7.96 19.49 3.51
C ARG A 270 8.57 20.69 4.23
N HIS A 271 8.53 20.67 5.56
CA HIS A 271 9.19 21.67 6.39
C HIS A 271 10.53 21.16 6.92
N ARG A 272 11.49 22.07 7.11
CA ARG A 272 12.74 21.84 7.83
C ARG A 272 12.98 22.92 8.87
N LEU A 273 13.57 22.52 10.00
CA LEU A 273 14.00 23.42 11.07
C LEU A 273 15.46 23.12 11.39
N ALA A 274 16.28 24.16 11.37
CA ALA A 274 17.65 24.09 11.86
C ALA A 274 17.66 23.87 13.39
N ALA A 275 18.75 23.30 13.89
CA ALA A 275 19.08 23.40 15.31
C ALA A 275 19.44 24.87 15.65
N PRO A 276 18.96 25.43 16.76
CA PRO A 276 19.33 26.78 17.18
C PRO A 276 20.80 26.85 17.62
N ASP A 277 21.33 28.08 17.71
CA ASP A 277 22.63 28.36 18.33
C ASP A 277 22.55 28.18 19.87
N GLY A 278 22.46 26.93 20.34
CA GLY A 278 22.38 26.58 21.76
C GLY A 278 21.60 25.29 22.02
N PRO A 279 21.53 24.83 23.28
CA PRO A 279 20.91 23.55 23.64
C PRO A 279 19.38 23.61 23.58
N ALA A 280 18.83 23.21 22.44
CA ALA A 280 17.48 22.67 22.31
C ALA A 280 17.55 21.43 21.43
N ASP A 281 17.77 20.28 22.06
CA ASP A 281 18.05 19.02 21.35
C ASP A 281 16.79 18.45 20.65
N ALA A 282 15.59 18.91 21.06
CA ALA A 282 14.31 18.46 20.52
C ALA A 282 13.23 19.56 20.51
N VAL A 283 12.22 19.36 19.66
CA VAL A 283 11.00 20.17 19.52
C VAL A 283 9.76 19.29 19.62
N THR A 284 8.70 19.84 20.20
CA THR A 284 7.39 19.20 20.28
C THR A 284 6.44 19.84 19.25
N ILE A 285 6.02 19.06 18.26
CA ILE A 285 5.04 19.46 17.24
C ILE A 285 3.65 19.04 17.73
N THR A 286 2.71 19.98 17.81
CA THR A 286 1.32 19.75 18.25
C THR A 286 0.32 19.71 17.07
N GLY A 287 0.79 19.96 15.85
CA GLY A 287 0.00 19.74 14.63
C GLY A 287 0.60 20.36 13.37
N GLU A 288 -0.05 20.07 12.25
CA GLU A 288 0.12 20.73 10.96
C GLU A 288 -1.26 21.27 10.54
N PRO A 289 -1.40 22.55 10.16
CA PRO A 289 -2.69 23.14 9.84
C PRO A 289 -3.18 22.83 8.41
N ALA A 290 -2.40 22.06 7.64
CA ALA A 290 -2.60 21.85 6.22
C ALA A 290 -3.97 21.23 5.87
N VAL A 291 -4.68 21.90 4.96
CA VAL A 291 -5.86 21.40 4.26
C VAL A 291 -5.54 21.26 2.78
N PHE A 292 -5.90 20.11 2.22
CA PHE A 292 -5.75 19.78 0.81
C PHE A 292 -7.11 19.99 0.16
N THR A 293 -7.29 21.10 -0.55
CA THR A 293 -8.54 21.52 -1.19
C THR A 293 -8.47 21.25 -2.69
N PRO A 294 -9.09 20.17 -3.20
CA PRO A 294 -9.17 19.93 -4.64
C PRO A 294 -10.09 20.98 -5.27
N ALA A 295 -9.70 21.50 -6.44
CA ALA A 295 -10.47 22.53 -7.12
C ALA A 295 -11.90 22.04 -7.48
N HIS A 296 -12.89 22.90 -7.27
CA HIS A 296 -14.30 22.58 -7.51
C HIS A 296 -14.79 23.11 -8.85
N GLY A 297 -15.46 22.28 -9.62
CA GLY A 297 -16.14 22.67 -10.86
C GLY A 297 -17.41 23.52 -10.62
N GLY A 298 -17.25 24.78 -10.23
CA GLY A 298 -18.39 25.67 -9.98
C GLY A 298 -18.06 27.08 -9.45
N GLY A 299 -17.57 27.97 -10.33
CA GLY A 299 -17.41 29.41 -10.09
C GLY A 299 -17.49 30.17 -11.43
N ASP A 300 -17.96 31.42 -11.47
CA ASP A 300 -18.40 32.09 -12.72
C ASP A 300 -17.32 32.47 -13.74
N ASP A 301 -16.05 32.27 -13.44
CA ASP A 301 -14.96 32.41 -14.41
C ASP A 301 -14.82 31.16 -15.29
N GLY A 302 -14.61 31.37 -16.58
CA GLY A 302 -14.80 30.39 -17.67
C GLY A 302 -13.83 29.22 -17.75
N ASP A 303 -13.09 28.89 -16.69
CA ASP A 303 -12.07 27.85 -16.67
C ASP A 303 -12.41 26.70 -15.68
N ARG A 304 -13.68 26.29 -15.65
CA ARG A 304 -14.18 25.25 -14.73
C ARG A 304 -13.56 23.88 -15.02
N LEU A 305 -13.01 23.22 -14.01
CA LEU A 305 -12.84 21.76 -14.02
C LEU A 305 -14.22 21.08 -13.94
N GLY A 306 -14.27 19.78 -14.24
CA GLY A 306 -15.49 18.98 -14.09
C GLY A 306 -15.96 18.85 -12.63
N GLU A 307 -17.07 18.15 -12.41
CA GLU A 307 -17.46 17.78 -11.05
C GLU A 307 -16.43 16.78 -10.48
N ALA A 308 -15.74 17.17 -9.42
CA ALA A 308 -14.71 16.36 -8.80
C ALA A 308 -15.32 15.12 -8.12
N ARG A 309 -14.76 13.94 -8.40
CA ARG A 309 -15.15 12.66 -7.77
C ARG A 309 -13.96 12.07 -7.01
N VAL A 310 -14.23 11.24 -6.01
CA VAL A 310 -13.20 10.72 -5.10
C VAL A 310 -13.28 9.19 -4.95
N TRP A 311 -12.09 8.58 -4.80
CA TRP A 311 -11.87 7.17 -4.45
C TRP A 311 -10.95 7.11 -3.22
N LEU A 312 -11.43 6.44 -2.18
CA LEU A 312 -10.79 6.40 -0.86
C LEU A 312 -11.26 5.19 -0.05
N ALA A 313 -10.56 4.93 1.06
CA ALA A 313 -10.97 3.98 2.08
C ALA A 313 -11.13 4.69 3.44
N PRO A 314 -12.16 4.35 4.25
CA PRO A 314 -12.25 4.80 5.64
C PRO A 314 -10.99 4.41 6.41
N TYR A 315 -10.49 5.31 7.26
CA TYR A 315 -9.29 5.04 8.05
C TYR A 315 -9.50 3.87 9.01
N ARG A 316 -8.57 2.92 8.96
CA ARG A 316 -8.29 1.92 10.00
C ARG A 316 -6.82 2.03 10.35
N ASP A 317 -6.48 1.70 11.58
CA ASP A 317 -5.12 1.62 12.10
C ASP A 317 -4.23 0.61 11.35
N ASN A 318 -4.85 -0.43 10.78
CA ASN A 318 -4.22 -1.43 9.90
C ASN A 318 -4.46 -1.19 8.39
N TYR A 319 -5.08 -0.08 8.01
CA TYR A 319 -5.42 0.29 6.63
C TYR A 319 -6.33 -0.69 5.84
N GLU A 320 -6.97 -1.66 6.51
CA GLU A 320 -7.89 -2.63 5.90
C GLU A 320 -9.30 -2.09 5.63
N GLY A 321 -9.38 -0.92 5.01
CA GLY A 321 -10.63 -0.34 4.54
C GLY A 321 -11.04 -0.91 3.17
N LEU A 322 -12.35 -1.04 2.94
CA LEU A 322 -12.85 -1.23 1.57
C LEU A 322 -12.58 0.03 0.76
N TRP A 323 -11.76 -0.10 -0.27
CA TRP A 323 -11.55 0.93 -1.28
C TRP A 323 -12.79 1.02 -2.19
N ARG A 324 -13.39 2.21 -2.23
CA ARG A 324 -14.60 2.55 -3.00
C ARG A 324 -14.43 3.93 -3.62
N GLY A 325 -15.27 4.29 -4.58
CA GLY A 325 -15.30 5.66 -5.05
C GLY A 325 -16.28 5.99 -6.15
N GLY A 326 -15.93 7.01 -6.93
CA GLY A 326 -16.89 7.69 -7.81
C GLY A 326 -17.92 8.52 -7.01
N LEU A 327 -17.69 8.75 -5.71
CA LEU A 327 -18.54 9.65 -4.94
C LEU A 327 -18.24 11.09 -5.38
N PRO A 328 -19.26 11.94 -5.63
CA PRO A 328 -19.03 13.38 -5.75
C PRO A 328 -18.31 13.90 -4.51
N LEU A 329 -17.27 14.72 -4.71
CA LEU A 329 -16.47 15.25 -3.60
C LEU A 329 -17.32 16.05 -2.59
N ARG A 330 -18.38 16.71 -3.09
CA ARG A 330 -19.37 17.45 -2.29
C ARG A 330 -20.25 16.57 -1.39
N ASP A 331 -20.35 15.28 -1.67
CA ASP A 331 -21.20 14.33 -0.94
C ASP A 331 -20.44 13.65 0.22
N LEU A 332 -19.15 13.94 0.41
CA LEU A 332 -18.38 13.45 1.54
C LEU A 332 -18.92 13.99 2.87
N ALA A 333 -19.17 13.07 3.81
CA ALA A 333 -19.64 13.40 5.15
C ALA A 333 -18.58 14.20 5.93
N GLY A 334 -18.95 15.40 6.39
CA GLY A 334 -18.08 16.26 7.20
C GLY A 334 -17.55 15.53 8.43
N GLY A 335 -16.22 15.56 8.63
CA GLY A 335 -15.54 14.88 9.73
C GLY A 335 -15.18 13.41 9.48
N GLY A 336 -15.46 12.83 8.31
CA GLY A 336 -15.01 11.48 7.96
C GLY A 336 -13.48 11.37 7.91
N SER A 337 -12.91 10.27 8.41
CA SER A 337 -11.45 10.02 8.39
C SER A 337 -11.09 8.91 7.40
N TYR A 338 -10.01 9.12 6.66
CA TYR A 338 -9.59 8.31 5.52
C TYR A 338 -8.09 8.03 5.59
N GLY A 339 -7.70 6.79 5.27
CA GLY A 339 -6.29 6.41 5.12
C GLY A 339 -5.71 6.98 3.83
N PHE A 340 -4.39 7.15 3.79
CA PHE A 340 -3.69 7.40 2.53
C PHE A 340 -3.64 6.14 1.64
N PRO A 341 -3.58 6.31 0.30
CA PRO A 341 -3.73 7.57 -0.44
C PRO A 341 -5.20 7.94 -0.70
N VAL A 342 -5.47 9.16 -1.15
CA VAL A 342 -6.81 9.60 -1.60
C VAL A 342 -6.74 10.03 -3.05
N LEU A 343 -7.54 9.42 -3.94
CA LEU A 343 -7.58 9.76 -5.37
C LEU A 343 -8.78 10.66 -5.67
N VAL A 344 -8.54 11.79 -6.31
CA VAL A 344 -9.56 12.71 -6.85
C VAL A 344 -9.46 12.71 -8.38
N GLY A 345 -10.59 12.75 -9.08
CA GLY A 345 -10.66 12.80 -10.54
C GLY A 345 -11.68 13.82 -11.06
N TRP A 346 -11.40 14.43 -12.21
CA TRP A 346 -12.25 15.42 -12.88
C TRP A 346 -12.49 14.99 -14.33
N GLY A 347 -13.62 14.36 -14.60
CA GLY A 347 -13.87 13.69 -15.88
C GLY A 347 -13.04 12.41 -16.00
N ASP A 348 -12.52 12.14 -17.20
CA ASP A 348 -11.70 10.95 -17.49
C ASP A 348 -10.19 11.27 -17.61
N ASP A 349 -9.81 12.54 -17.87
CA ASP A 349 -8.44 12.92 -18.28
C ASP A 349 -7.55 13.55 -17.20
N LEU A 350 -8.10 13.93 -16.04
CA LEU A 350 -7.34 14.61 -14.97
C LEU A 350 -7.62 14.02 -13.59
N TRP A 351 -6.53 13.70 -12.89
CA TRP A 351 -6.51 12.96 -11.64
C TRP A 351 -5.45 13.54 -10.70
N CYS A 352 -5.69 13.40 -9.39
CA CYS A 352 -4.80 13.83 -8.32
C CYS A 352 -4.82 12.82 -7.18
N LEU A 353 -3.69 12.15 -6.92
CA LEU A 353 -3.51 11.20 -5.83
C LEU A 353 -2.74 11.86 -4.68
N LEU A 354 -3.40 12.02 -3.53
CA LEU A 354 -2.86 12.65 -2.33
C LEU A 354 -2.27 11.59 -1.39
N THR A 355 -1.03 11.79 -0.95
CA THR A 355 -0.32 10.86 -0.05
C THR A 355 0.79 11.57 0.75
N GLU A 356 1.56 10.81 1.52
CA GLU A 356 2.83 11.23 2.12
C GLU A 356 3.98 10.28 1.75
N ALA A 357 5.22 10.75 1.88
CA ALA A 357 6.43 9.98 1.60
C ALA A 357 7.55 10.33 2.60
N ALA A 358 8.52 9.44 2.76
CA ALA A 358 9.65 9.57 3.69
C ALA A 358 9.22 9.76 5.17
N VAL A 359 8.33 8.87 5.65
CA VAL A 359 8.02 8.78 7.09
C VAL A 359 8.94 7.75 7.75
N ASP A 360 9.82 8.24 8.62
CA ASP A 360 10.71 7.46 9.48
C ASP A 360 10.41 7.72 10.98
N GLY A 361 11.31 7.33 11.88
CA GLY A 361 11.13 7.48 13.33
C GLY A 361 11.12 8.92 13.88
N SER A 362 11.49 9.94 13.11
CA SER A 362 11.45 11.33 13.60
C SER A 362 10.05 11.95 13.56
N TYR A 363 9.06 11.26 12.98
CA TYR A 363 7.71 11.80 12.82
C TYR A 363 6.62 10.73 12.85
N ALA A 364 5.37 11.14 13.08
CA ALA A 364 4.22 10.23 12.96
C ALA A 364 3.74 10.12 11.51
N ALA A 365 3.25 8.95 11.11
CA ALA A 365 2.47 8.82 9.89
C ALA A 365 1.16 9.58 10.04
N SER A 366 0.69 10.20 8.96
CA SER A 366 -0.52 11.04 8.96
C SER A 366 -1.68 10.36 8.26
N ARG A 367 -2.89 10.85 8.51
CA ARG A 367 -4.12 10.47 7.79
C ARG A 367 -4.91 11.70 7.36
N MET A 368 -5.94 11.50 6.54
CA MET A 368 -6.84 12.57 6.11
C MET A 368 -8.13 12.58 6.92
N THR A 369 -8.67 13.78 7.16
CA THR A 369 -10.04 13.97 7.66
C THR A 369 -10.75 14.99 6.79
N TRP A 370 -11.90 14.65 6.22
CA TRP A 370 -12.70 15.60 5.46
C TRP A 370 -13.21 16.71 6.37
N SER A 371 -13.04 17.95 5.92
CA SER A 371 -13.31 19.14 6.74
C SER A 371 -14.79 19.27 7.15
N PRO A 372 -15.09 19.94 8.28
CA PRO A 372 -16.46 20.22 8.68
C PRO A 372 -17.13 21.24 7.75
N PRO A 373 -18.48 21.33 7.72
CA PRO A 373 -19.19 22.29 6.89
C PRO A 373 -18.68 23.73 7.07
N GLY A 374 -18.31 24.37 5.96
CA GLY A 374 -17.73 25.73 5.93
C GLY A 374 -16.23 25.77 5.58
N VAL A 375 -15.52 24.64 5.64
CA VAL A 375 -14.18 24.46 5.06
C VAL A 375 -14.26 23.24 4.14
N THR A 376 -13.71 23.34 2.91
CA THR A 376 -13.80 22.25 1.93
C THR A 376 -12.41 21.75 1.59
N GLY A 377 -12.15 20.47 1.83
CA GLY A 377 -10.83 19.84 1.65
C GLY A 377 -10.50 18.81 2.72
N PHE A 378 -9.45 18.04 2.48
CA PHE A 378 -8.92 17.03 3.40
C PHE A 378 -7.92 17.68 4.35
N ARG A 379 -8.24 17.77 5.64
CA ARG A 379 -7.34 18.24 6.69
C ARG A 379 -6.36 17.12 7.06
N LEU A 380 -5.06 17.44 7.11
CA LEU A 380 -4.05 16.52 7.64
C LEU A 380 -4.30 16.27 9.13
N THR A 381 -4.14 15.01 9.56
CA THR A 381 -4.39 14.61 10.95
C THR A 381 -3.28 13.68 11.43
N LEU A 382 -2.59 14.08 12.50
CA LEU A 382 -1.67 13.21 13.23
C LEU A 382 -2.48 12.21 14.11
N PRO A 383 -1.93 11.01 14.37
CA PRO A 383 -2.58 9.97 15.18
C PRO A 383 -2.44 10.21 16.69
N GLN A 384 -1.64 11.20 17.09
CA GLN A 384 -1.27 11.54 18.47
C GLN A 384 -1.33 13.06 18.68
N GLU A 385 -1.51 13.51 19.93
CA GLU A 385 -1.65 14.94 20.27
C GLU A 385 -0.36 15.75 20.04
N SER A 386 0.79 15.10 20.13
CA SER A 386 2.07 15.73 19.79
C SER A 386 3.13 14.72 19.36
N VAL A 387 4.08 15.17 18.54
CA VAL A 387 5.26 14.45 18.04
C VAL A 387 6.50 15.10 18.67
N LEU A 388 7.47 14.31 19.13
CA LEU A 388 8.71 14.80 19.73
C LEU A 388 9.88 14.48 18.81
N SER A 389 10.35 15.46 18.05
CA SER A 389 11.49 15.27 17.13
C SER A 389 12.75 15.92 17.67
N SER A 390 13.91 15.29 17.46
CA SER A 390 15.20 15.96 17.59
C SER A 390 15.34 17.11 16.58
N LEU A 391 16.24 18.06 16.86
CA LEU A 391 16.70 19.04 15.86
C LEU A 391 18.07 18.64 15.27
N PRO A 392 18.35 18.93 13.99
CA PRO A 392 17.45 19.53 13.00
C PRO A 392 16.30 18.58 12.63
N LEU A 393 15.10 19.14 12.44
CA LEU A 393 13.89 18.41 12.07
C LEU A 393 13.64 18.56 10.56
N THR A 394 13.21 17.47 9.92
CA THR A 394 12.62 17.44 8.58
C THR A 394 11.28 16.72 8.69
N THR A 395 10.17 17.34 8.26
CA THR A 395 8.89 16.63 8.21
C THR A 395 8.87 15.66 7.02
N PRO A 396 8.01 14.63 7.06
CA PRO A 396 7.69 13.86 5.87
C PRO A 396 7.17 14.76 4.74
N TRP A 397 7.28 14.27 3.51
CA TRP A 397 6.72 14.95 2.35
C TRP A 397 5.20 14.83 2.33
N ARG A 398 4.53 15.93 2.02
CA ARG A 398 3.12 16.02 1.65
C ARG A 398 3.05 16.00 0.13
N VAL A 399 2.39 15.01 -0.47
CA VAL A 399 2.55 14.65 -1.89
C VAL A 399 1.22 14.68 -2.63
N ALA A 400 1.23 15.21 -3.85
CA ALA A 400 0.15 15.14 -4.82
C ALA A 400 0.70 14.69 -6.18
N VAL A 401 0.41 13.45 -6.59
CA VAL A 401 0.68 12.95 -7.95
C VAL A 401 -0.46 13.43 -8.85
N VAL A 402 -0.17 14.12 -9.95
CA VAL A 402 -1.16 14.80 -10.80
C VAL A 402 -0.90 14.51 -12.28
N GLY A 403 -1.95 14.13 -13.01
CA GLY A 403 -1.88 13.85 -14.45
C GLY A 403 -3.11 13.07 -14.92
N ASP A 404 -2.95 12.28 -15.99
CA ASP A 404 -3.91 11.24 -16.34
C ASP A 404 -3.74 9.98 -15.45
N LEU A 405 -4.56 8.94 -15.66
CA LEU A 405 -4.43 7.70 -14.87
C LEU A 405 -3.12 6.95 -15.11
N ALA A 406 -2.49 7.08 -16.28
CA ALA A 406 -1.20 6.42 -16.56
C ALA A 406 -0.09 7.13 -15.77
N ALA A 407 -0.06 8.46 -15.79
CA ALA A 407 0.84 9.26 -14.95
C ALA A 407 0.68 8.91 -13.46
N VAL A 408 -0.56 8.75 -12.97
CA VAL A 408 -0.80 8.32 -11.58
C VAL A 408 -0.27 6.90 -11.31
N VAL A 409 -0.68 5.89 -12.09
CA VAL A 409 -0.31 4.48 -11.85
C VAL A 409 1.21 4.25 -11.98
N GLU A 410 1.83 4.87 -12.98
CA GLU A 410 3.25 4.69 -13.33
C GLU A 410 4.20 5.59 -12.52
N SER A 411 3.69 6.51 -11.67
CA SER A 411 4.51 7.45 -10.91
C SER A 411 5.42 6.77 -9.89
N ASP A 412 6.71 7.10 -9.92
CA ASP A 412 7.69 6.69 -8.90
C ASP A 412 7.86 7.75 -7.79
N LEU A 413 7.12 8.88 -7.84
CA LEU A 413 7.35 10.07 -7.00
C LEU A 413 7.42 9.78 -5.50
N VAL A 414 6.60 8.85 -4.99
CA VAL A 414 6.63 8.45 -3.56
C VAL A 414 7.98 7.80 -3.19
N THR A 415 8.55 6.99 -4.08
CA THR A 415 9.87 6.38 -3.94
C THR A 415 10.98 7.42 -4.14
N ASP A 416 10.84 8.30 -5.14
CA ASP A 416 11.80 9.36 -5.48
C ASP A 416 11.97 10.44 -4.39
N LEU A 417 10.99 10.57 -3.49
CA LEU A 417 11.04 11.47 -2.34
C LEU A 417 11.71 10.86 -1.10
N ASN A 418 11.94 9.54 -1.06
CA ASN A 418 12.62 8.85 0.04
C ASN A 418 14.16 8.99 -0.05
N PRO A 419 14.88 8.85 1.09
CA PRO A 419 16.33 8.75 1.08
C PRO A 419 16.86 7.60 0.19
N PRO A 420 18.12 7.67 -0.26
CA PRO A 420 18.82 6.53 -0.86
C PRO A 420 18.89 5.32 0.08
N SER A 421 19.17 4.14 -0.48
CA SER A 421 19.34 2.89 0.28
C SER A 421 20.39 3.03 1.37
N ARG A 422 20.10 2.42 2.52
CA ARG A 422 21.03 2.20 3.65
C ARG A 422 21.57 0.76 3.71
N VAL A 423 21.33 -0.02 2.66
CA VAL A 423 21.82 -1.39 2.50
C VAL A 423 22.81 -1.41 1.33
N ASP A 424 24.10 -1.52 1.63
CA ASP A 424 25.19 -1.45 0.64
C ASP A 424 25.24 -2.66 -0.30
N ASP A 425 25.09 -3.87 0.25
CA ASP A 425 25.01 -5.13 -0.52
C ASP A 425 23.55 -5.58 -0.59
N THR A 426 22.94 -5.45 -1.77
CA THR A 426 21.56 -5.88 -2.04
C THR A 426 21.46 -7.27 -2.67
N SER A 427 22.58 -7.98 -2.89
CA SER A 427 22.60 -9.26 -3.64
C SER A 427 21.90 -10.44 -2.96
N TRP A 428 21.64 -10.32 -1.65
CA TRP A 428 20.87 -11.29 -0.86
C TRP A 428 19.36 -11.03 -0.89
N ILE A 429 18.92 -9.88 -1.41
CA ILE A 429 17.52 -9.50 -1.49
C ILE A 429 16.91 -10.21 -2.70
N ARG A 430 15.94 -11.09 -2.45
CA ARG A 430 15.39 -12.04 -3.42
C ARG A 430 13.85 -11.87 -3.49
N PRO A 431 13.32 -11.14 -4.49
CA PRO A 431 11.89 -11.23 -4.80
C PRO A 431 11.52 -12.64 -5.26
N GLY A 432 10.23 -12.96 -5.19
CA GLY A 432 9.73 -14.26 -5.65
C GLY A 432 8.32 -14.59 -5.21
N ARG A 433 7.85 -15.75 -5.66
CA ARG A 433 6.53 -16.32 -5.38
C ARG A 433 6.59 -17.12 -4.09
N VAL A 434 5.49 -17.08 -3.33
CA VAL A 434 5.41 -17.71 -2.02
C VAL A 434 4.21 -18.65 -1.98
N ALA A 435 4.45 -19.94 -1.73
CA ALA A 435 3.39 -20.85 -1.34
C ALA A 435 2.96 -20.54 0.10
N TRP A 436 1.68 -20.19 0.30
CA TRP A 436 1.17 -19.74 1.59
C TRP A 436 0.03 -20.64 2.08
N SER A 437 0.33 -21.46 3.09
CA SER A 437 -0.58 -22.48 3.61
C SER A 437 -1.66 -21.94 4.54
N TRP A 438 -1.49 -20.76 5.13
CA TRP A 438 -2.35 -20.24 6.20
C TRP A 438 -3.81 -20.04 5.81
N TRP A 439 -4.06 -19.56 4.59
CA TRP A 439 -5.39 -19.16 4.13
C TRP A 439 -6.24 -20.38 3.79
N ALA A 440 -5.68 -21.31 3.00
CA ALA A 440 -6.38 -22.53 2.60
C ALA A 440 -6.50 -23.55 3.76
N GLU A 441 -5.47 -23.65 4.60
CA GLU A 441 -5.41 -24.63 5.71
C GLU A 441 -5.60 -23.98 7.09
N LYS A 442 -6.24 -22.80 7.12
CA LYS A 442 -6.74 -22.05 8.29
C LYS A 442 -5.81 -22.05 9.52
N PHE A 443 -5.06 -20.97 9.66
CA PHE A 443 -4.06 -20.74 10.71
C PHE A 443 -2.77 -21.55 10.55
N SER A 444 -2.43 -21.99 9.33
CA SER A 444 -1.20 -22.74 8.97
C SER A 444 -1.12 -24.15 9.57
N PRO A 445 -0.68 -25.18 8.81
CA PRO A 445 -0.54 -26.53 9.36
C PRO A 445 0.61 -26.58 10.38
N THR A 446 0.34 -27.13 11.56
CA THR A 446 1.37 -27.37 12.61
C THR A 446 2.11 -28.69 12.44
N ASP A 447 1.73 -29.48 11.44
CA ASP A 447 2.39 -30.74 11.07
C ASP A 447 3.60 -30.47 10.17
N PRO A 448 4.83 -30.85 10.57
CA PRO A 448 6.03 -30.67 9.77
C PRO A 448 5.96 -31.38 8.41
N GLU A 449 5.31 -32.54 8.32
CA GLU A 449 5.22 -33.28 7.05
C GLU A 449 4.28 -32.60 6.05
N ARG A 450 3.16 -32.02 6.52
CA ARG A 450 2.34 -31.13 5.68
C ARG A 450 3.12 -29.88 5.24
N GLN A 451 3.95 -29.29 6.10
CA GLN A 451 4.82 -28.17 5.70
C GLN A 451 5.87 -28.59 4.66
N ARG A 452 6.45 -29.81 4.75
CA ARG A 452 7.31 -30.36 3.67
C ARG A 452 6.58 -30.50 2.35
N ALA A 453 5.30 -30.89 2.34
CA ALA A 453 4.53 -30.99 1.10
C ALA A 453 4.39 -29.64 0.37
N HIS A 454 4.28 -28.51 1.11
CA HIS A 454 4.33 -27.16 0.53
C HIS A 454 5.72 -26.82 -0.03
N VAL A 455 6.80 -27.23 0.65
CA VAL A 455 8.19 -27.07 0.17
C VAL A 455 8.43 -27.88 -1.11
N ASP A 456 8.02 -29.15 -1.15
CA ASP A 456 8.14 -30.03 -2.32
C ASP A 456 7.37 -29.47 -3.51
N TYR A 457 6.19 -28.91 -3.26
CA TYR A 457 5.39 -28.25 -4.27
C TYR A 457 6.09 -26.99 -4.80
N ALA A 458 6.54 -26.09 -3.92
CA ALA A 458 7.29 -24.89 -4.33
C ALA A 458 8.54 -25.26 -5.14
N ALA A 459 9.32 -26.24 -4.70
CA ALA A 459 10.51 -26.73 -5.41
C ALA A 459 10.17 -27.32 -6.79
N LYS A 460 9.10 -28.12 -6.90
CA LYS A 460 8.62 -28.70 -8.17
C LYS A 460 8.20 -27.63 -9.19
N HIS A 461 7.59 -26.54 -8.70
CA HIS A 461 7.06 -25.44 -9.50
C HIS A 461 8.04 -24.27 -9.68
N GLY A 462 9.23 -24.37 -9.07
CA GLY A 462 10.25 -23.32 -9.12
C GLY A 462 9.83 -22.03 -8.41
N TRP A 463 8.90 -22.09 -7.45
CA TRP A 463 8.52 -20.96 -6.60
C TRP A 463 9.59 -20.78 -5.52
N GLU A 464 10.00 -19.53 -5.30
CA GLU A 464 11.19 -19.22 -4.53
C GLU A 464 11.04 -19.49 -3.02
N PHE A 465 9.82 -19.40 -2.48
CA PHE A 465 9.59 -19.41 -1.03
C PHE A 465 8.37 -20.24 -0.59
N VAL A 466 8.41 -20.68 0.66
CA VAL A 466 7.23 -21.02 1.47
C VAL A 466 7.10 -20.03 2.63
N LEU A 467 5.88 -19.69 3.03
CA LEU A 467 5.61 -18.99 4.29
C LEU A 467 5.00 -19.94 5.31
N VAL A 468 5.80 -20.26 6.33
CA VAL A 468 5.34 -20.93 7.54
C VAL A 468 4.76 -19.87 8.47
N ASP A 469 3.46 -19.61 8.29
CA ASP A 469 2.73 -18.60 9.04
C ASP A 469 2.50 -19.04 10.51
N ALA A 470 1.65 -18.34 11.26
CA ALA A 470 1.42 -18.52 12.69
C ALA A 470 1.30 -19.99 13.16
N ARG A 471 1.71 -20.26 14.40
CA ARG A 471 1.76 -21.60 15.06
C ARG A 471 2.91 -22.53 14.63
N TRP A 472 3.98 -22.02 14.03
CA TRP A 472 5.24 -22.77 13.91
C TRP A 472 5.88 -23.05 15.29
N ASP A 473 6.68 -24.10 15.39
CA ASP A 473 7.37 -24.49 16.64
C ASP A 473 8.90 -24.60 16.42
N PRO A 474 9.72 -24.03 17.32
CA PRO A 474 11.18 -24.04 17.20
C PRO A 474 11.83 -25.44 17.28
N SER A 475 11.11 -26.48 17.70
CA SER A 475 11.62 -27.86 17.78
C SER A 475 11.75 -28.55 16.43
N TRP A 476 10.93 -28.19 15.44
CA TRP A 476 10.95 -28.80 14.10
C TRP A 476 11.33 -27.82 12.97
N LEU A 477 11.10 -26.52 13.16
CA LEU A 477 11.35 -25.52 12.11
C LEU A 477 12.80 -25.58 11.54
N PRO A 478 13.88 -25.74 12.33
CA PRO A 478 15.23 -25.80 11.77
C PRO A 478 15.50 -27.02 10.86
N GLU A 479 14.78 -28.13 11.04
CA GLU A 479 14.84 -29.27 10.12
C GLU A 479 14.11 -28.97 8.80
N LEU A 480 12.95 -28.31 8.87
CA LEU A 480 12.22 -27.88 7.69
C LEU A 480 13.03 -26.86 6.87
N VAL A 481 13.70 -25.90 7.52
CA VAL A 481 14.54 -24.90 6.84
C VAL A 481 15.73 -25.57 6.14
N ARG A 482 16.41 -26.53 6.79
CA ARG A 482 17.47 -27.32 6.15
C ARG A 482 16.95 -28.13 4.96
N TYR A 483 15.77 -28.73 5.09
CA TYR A 483 15.12 -29.49 4.01
C TYR A 483 14.82 -28.60 2.79
N ALA A 484 14.15 -27.47 3.00
CA ALA A 484 13.81 -26.50 1.96
C ALA A 484 15.05 -25.89 1.29
N SER A 485 16.06 -25.53 2.08
CA SER A 485 17.35 -25.03 1.56
C SER A 485 18.05 -26.06 0.65
N GLY A 486 17.96 -27.35 0.99
CA GLY A 486 18.48 -28.45 0.15
C GLY A 486 17.78 -28.60 -1.20
N LEU A 487 16.55 -28.07 -1.33
CA LEU A 487 15.77 -28.02 -2.57
C LEU A 487 15.81 -26.63 -3.24
N GLY A 488 16.54 -25.66 -2.68
CA GLY A 488 16.64 -24.29 -3.20
C GLY A 488 15.45 -23.38 -2.86
N VAL A 489 14.56 -23.79 -1.95
CA VAL A 489 13.40 -23.01 -1.51
C VAL A 489 13.71 -22.28 -0.20
N GLY A 490 13.46 -20.97 -0.16
CA GLY A 490 13.61 -20.17 1.05
C GLY A 490 12.41 -20.33 1.99
N VAL A 491 12.66 -20.30 3.30
CA VAL A 491 11.59 -20.31 4.31
C VAL A 491 11.40 -18.90 4.87
N LEU A 492 10.16 -18.41 4.78
CA LEU A 492 9.67 -17.23 5.48
C LEU A 492 8.89 -17.67 6.72
N ILE A 493 8.93 -16.88 7.79
CA ILE A 493 8.18 -17.15 9.02
C ILE A 493 7.36 -15.96 9.47
N TRP A 494 6.20 -16.23 10.09
CA TRP A 494 5.38 -15.18 10.72
C TRP A 494 5.83 -14.88 12.16
N SER A 495 5.73 -13.63 12.59
CA SER A 495 5.88 -13.23 14.00
C SER A 495 4.94 -12.07 14.34
N HIS A 496 4.38 -12.08 15.54
CA HIS A 496 3.67 -10.91 16.08
C HIS A 496 4.68 -9.81 16.42
N TRP A 497 4.37 -8.54 16.15
CA TRP A 497 5.31 -7.44 16.40
C TRP A 497 5.79 -7.33 17.86
N THR A 498 4.97 -7.71 18.84
CA THR A 498 5.33 -7.73 20.29
C THR A 498 6.40 -8.77 20.64
N GLY A 499 6.70 -9.71 19.72
CA GLY A 499 7.87 -10.58 19.83
C GLY A 499 9.17 -9.91 19.39
N LEU A 500 9.11 -8.70 18.82
CA LEU A 500 10.22 -7.91 18.25
C LEU A 500 10.13 -6.43 18.66
N GLU A 501 9.38 -6.13 19.73
CA GLU A 501 9.08 -4.78 20.22
C GLU A 501 10.33 -4.09 20.77
N THR A 502 11.03 -4.77 21.69
CA THR A 502 12.25 -4.22 22.32
C THR A 502 13.51 -4.55 21.51
N GLN A 503 14.61 -3.84 21.79
CA GLN A 503 15.89 -4.12 21.15
C GLN A 503 16.41 -5.50 21.54
N GLU A 504 16.31 -5.86 22.83
CA GLU A 504 16.77 -7.13 23.37
C GLU A 504 16.08 -8.34 22.70
N GLN A 505 14.79 -8.21 22.37
CA GLN A 505 14.05 -9.23 21.62
C GLN A 505 14.58 -9.41 20.19
N ARG A 506 14.90 -8.31 19.50
CA ARG A 506 15.48 -8.36 18.15
C ARG A 506 16.90 -8.92 18.17
N ASP A 507 17.71 -8.49 19.14
CA ASP A 507 19.07 -8.96 19.37
C ASP A 507 19.13 -10.47 19.71
N GLU A 508 18.09 -11.04 20.33
CA GLU A 508 17.99 -12.49 20.54
C GLU A 508 17.52 -13.24 19.27
N LEU A 509 16.43 -12.77 18.64
CA LEU A 509 15.69 -13.55 17.66
C LEU A 509 16.23 -13.43 16.22
N LEU A 510 16.64 -12.25 15.78
CA LEU A 510 17.10 -12.04 14.41
C LEU A 510 18.39 -12.82 14.07
N PRO A 511 19.43 -12.86 14.93
CA PRO A 511 20.61 -13.71 14.66
C PRO A 511 20.24 -15.20 14.68
N ARG A 512 19.35 -15.63 15.59
CA ARG A 512 18.90 -17.02 15.70
C ARG A 512 18.16 -17.48 14.44
N TRP A 513 17.29 -16.65 13.87
CA TRP A 513 16.56 -16.97 12.64
C TRP A 513 17.50 -16.99 11.43
N ARG A 514 18.44 -16.04 11.33
CA ARG A 514 19.53 -16.10 10.35
C ARG A 514 20.32 -17.42 10.45
N ASP A 515 20.69 -17.84 11.65
CA ASP A 515 21.50 -19.04 11.88
C ASP A 515 20.75 -20.35 11.58
N TRP A 516 19.41 -20.32 11.60
CA TRP A 516 18.59 -21.41 11.08
C TRP A 516 18.52 -21.46 9.54
N GLY A 517 18.83 -20.37 8.85
CA GLY A 517 18.66 -20.21 7.40
C GLY A 517 17.32 -19.61 6.97
N ILE A 518 16.61 -18.91 7.87
CA ILE A 518 15.39 -18.18 7.51
C ILE A 518 15.73 -17.09 6.49
N ALA A 519 14.95 -17.01 5.41
CA ALA A 519 15.15 -16.01 4.35
C ALA A 519 14.49 -14.67 4.68
N GLY A 520 13.45 -14.67 5.51
CA GLY A 520 12.79 -13.45 5.96
C GLY A 520 11.59 -13.68 6.86
N ILE A 521 10.98 -12.57 7.27
CA ILE A 521 9.95 -12.50 8.30
C ILE A 521 8.71 -11.75 7.80
N LYS A 522 7.53 -12.28 8.08
CA LYS A 522 6.24 -11.57 8.03
C LYS A 522 5.94 -11.10 9.44
N VAL A 523 5.92 -9.80 9.67
CA VAL A 523 5.66 -9.20 10.99
C VAL A 523 4.33 -8.48 10.98
N ASP A 524 3.53 -8.69 12.04
CA ASP A 524 2.07 -8.50 11.98
C ASP A 524 1.50 -7.75 13.19
N PHE A 525 0.32 -7.16 13.03
CA PHE A 525 -0.51 -6.44 14.02
C PHE A 525 0.11 -5.16 14.62
N MET A 526 0.92 -4.43 13.86
CA MET A 526 1.51 -3.17 14.30
C MET A 526 0.45 -2.11 14.63
N ASP A 527 -0.65 -2.11 13.88
CA ASP A 527 -1.93 -1.41 14.10
C ASP A 527 -1.77 0.04 14.62
N SER A 528 -0.84 0.79 14.02
CA SER A 528 -0.55 2.16 14.46
C SER A 528 0.22 2.98 13.43
N ASP A 529 -0.14 4.26 13.36
CA ASP A 529 0.58 5.32 12.63
C ASP A 529 1.46 6.21 13.54
N THR A 530 1.52 5.94 14.87
CA THR A 530 2.25 6.78 15.83
C THR A 530 3.74 6.89 15.50
N GLN A 531 4.37 7.99 15.94
CA GLN A 531 5.81 8.21 15.82
C GLN A 531 6.61 7.05 16.43
N GLU A 532 6.20 6.56 17.60
CA GLU A 532 6.78 5.38 18.26
C GLU A 532 6.75 4.16 17.33
N ARG A 533 5.61 3.91 16.67
CA ARG A 533 5.50 2.81 15.71
C ARG A 533 6.36 3.04 14.47
N MET A 534 6.45 4.27 13.95
CA MET A 534 7.32 4.59 12.81
C MET A 534 8.81 4.40 13.17
N ALA A 535 9.21 4.74 14.39
CA ALA A 535 10.54 4.47 14.91
C ALA A 535 10.81 2.97 15.06
N TRP A 536 9.82 2.18 15.50
CA TRP A 536 9.91 0.72 15.54
C TRP A 536 10.06 0.10 14.14
N TYR A 537 9.31 0.57 13.12
CA TYR A 537 9.48 0.12 11.73
C TYR A 537 10.90 0.38 11.22
N GLU A 538 11.45 1.56 11.52
CA GLU A 538 12.80 1.97 11.12
C GLU A 538 13.88 1.13 11.84
N ALA A 539 13.70 0.86 13.14
CA ALA A 539 14.60 0.01 13.92
C ALA A 539 14.58 -1.44 13.43
N LEU A 540 13.41 -2.06 13.26
CA LEU A 540 13.30 -3.43 12.78
C LEU A 540 13.85 -3.58 11.34
N ALA A 541 13.62 -2.61 10.46
CA ALA A 541 14.18 -2.65 9.10
C ALA A 541 15.72 -2.58 9.12
N ARG A 542 16.32 -1.70 9.95
CA ARG A 542 17.77 -1.67 10.13
C ARG A 542 18.29 -3.01 10.66
N ASP A 543 17.74 -3.48 11.78
CA ASP A 543 18.25 -4.65 12.49
C ASP A 543 18.08 -5.93 11.63
N ALA A 544 16.98 -6.04 10.86
CA ALA A 544 16.78 -7.14 9.91
C ALA A 544 17.80 -7.12 8.75
N ALA A 545 18.21 -5.94 8.27
CA ALA A 545 19.23 -5.81 7.24
C ALA A 545 20.61 -6.31 7.72
N GLU A 546 20.98 -6.02 8.98
CA GLU A 546 22.23 -6.49 9.59
C GLU A 546 22.29 -8.04 9.65
N HIS A 547 21.13 -8.68 9.78
CA HIS A 547 20.98 -10.14 9.76
C HIS A 547 20.65 -10.73 8.38
N ARG A 548 20.55 -9.92 7.32
CA ARG A 548 20.14 -10.33 5.96
C ARG A 548 18.79 -11.04 5.91
N LEU A 549 17.85 -10.61 6.74
CA LEU A 549 16.46 -11.07 6.75
C LEU A 549 15.59 -10.10 5.96
N MET A 550 14.88 -10.60 4.96
CA MET A 550 13.87 -9.82 4.24
C MET A 550 12.59 -9.65 5.07
N VAL A 551 11.80 -8.60 4.84
CA VAL A 551 10.65 -8.25 5.71
C VAL A 551 9.38 -8.01 4.90
N ASN A 552 8.27 -8.53 5.42
CA ASN A 552 6.89 -8.26 5.01
C ASN A 552 6.12 -7.70 6.24
N PHE A 553 5.32 -6.64 6.06
CA PHE A 553 4.56 -6.01 7.13
C PHE A 553 3.04 -6.19 6.93
N HIS A 554 2.39 -6.94 7.83
CA HIS A 554 0.93 -7.10 7.93
C HIS A 554 0.39 -6.34 9.15
N GLY A 555 -0.92 -6.06 9.21
CA GLY A 555 -1.49 -5.18 10.25
C GLY A 555 -0.81 -3.81 10.27
N SER A 556 -0.59 -3.23 9.08
CA SER A 556 0.47 -2.24 8.86
C SER A 556 -0.01 -0.88 8.34
N THR A 557 0.88 0.11 8.42
CA THR A 557 0.71 1.36 7.65
C THR A 557 1.08 1.14 6.17
N VAL A 558 0.68 2.05 5.28
CA VAL A 558 1.06 2.02 3.86
C VAL A 558 2.59 2.25 3.65
N PRO A 559 3.19 1.80 2.52
CA PRO A 559 4.65 1.72 2.37
C PRO A 559 5.41 3.06 2.46
N LYS A 560 4.79 4.18 2.06
CA LYS A 560 5.35 5.55 2.08
C LYS A 560 6.73 5.68 1.39
N GLY A 561 7.05 4.76 0.49
CA GLY A 561 8.30 4.65 -0.28
C GLY A 561 9.51 4.10 0.49
N ARG A 562 9.33 3.53 1.69
CA ARG A 562 10.42 3.03 2.56
C ARG A 562 11.33 1.99 1.88
N GLY A 563 10.83 1.26 0.89
CA GLY A 563 11.60 0.31 0.07
C GLY A 563 12.79 0.92 -0.69
N ARG A 564 12.86 2.25 -0.89
CA ARG A 564 14.10 2.88 -1.40
C ARG A 564 15.22 2.87 -0.35
N THR A 565 14.89 3.22 0.89
CA THR A 565 15.82 3.28 2.03
C THR A 565 16.19 1.87 2.51
N TRP A 566 15.20 0.99 2.59
CA TRP A 566 15.30 -0.37 3.12
C TRP A 566 14.79 -1.38 2.07
N PRO A 567 15.59 -1.69 1.03
CA PRO A 567 15.15 -2.48 -0.13
C PRO A 567 14.80 -3.94 0.15
N HIS A 568 15.11 -4.43 1.35
CA HIS A 568 14.75 -5.76 1.83
C HIS A 568 13.37 -5.81 2.51
N VAL A 569 12.71 -4.66 2.67
CA VAL A 569 11.28 -4.59 2.98
C VAL A 569 10.51 -4.84 1.68
N MET A 570 10.13 -6.10 1.48
CA MET A 570 9.68 -6.62 0.19
C MET A 570 8.26 -6.22 -0.16
N THR A 571 7.39 -6.12 0.84
CA THR A 571 5.97 -5.79 0.68
C THR A 571 5.29 -5.43 2.00
N TYR A 572 4.05 -4.97 1.90
CA TYR A 572 3.16 -4.56 2.98
C TYR A 572 1.75 -5.02 2.63
N GLU A 573 0.95 -5.41 3.62
CA GLU A 573 -0.50 -5.58 3.48
C GLU A 573 -1.16 -4.20 3.31
N ALA A 574 -1.54 -3.53 4.41
CA ALA A 574 -2.21 -2.23 4.42
C ALA A 574 -3.35 -2.13 3.39
N VAL A 575 -4.11 -3.20 3.22
CA VAL A 575 -5.23 -3.36 2.28
C VAL A 575 -6.18 -4.41 2.85
N LEU A 576 -7.48 -4.31 2.55
CA LEU A 576 -8.41 -5.41 2.82
C LEU A 576 -8.14 -6.55 1.82
N GLY A 577 -7.19 -7.43 2.15
CA GLY A 577 -6.71 -8.51 1.31
C GLY A 577 -7.61 -9.75 1.30
N ALA A 578 -7.16 -10.80 0.62
CA ALA A 578 -7.90 -12.05 0.50
C ALA A 578 -8.18 -12.76 1.84
N GLU A 579 -7.43 -12.49 2.90
CA GLU A 579 -7.68 -13.09 4.22
C GLU A 579 -9.07 -12.78 4.80
N HIS A 580 -9.70 -11.66 4.40
CA HIS A 580 -11.08 -11.31 4.76
C HIS A 580 -12.13 -12.26 4.16
N TYR A 581 -11.78 -13.09 3.17
CA TYR A 581 -12.61 -14.21 2.74
C TYR A 581 -12.74 -15.29 3.82
N VAL A 582 -11.73 -15.50 4.67
CA VAL A 582 -11.75 -16.55 5.71
C VAL A 582 -12.65 -16.12 6.88
N ARG A 583 -13.89 -16.61 6.89
CA ARG A 583 -14.88 -16.22 7.90
C ARG A 583 -14.50 -16.77 9.29
N ARG A 584 -14.13 -15.91 10.25
CA ARG A 584 -14.01 -16.27 11.68
C ARG A 584 -15.39 -16.47 12.29
N ALA A 585 -15.71 -17.70 12.70
CA ALA A 585 -16.95 -18.03 13.40
C ALA A 585 -16.77 -19.18 14.40
N GLU A 586 -15.85 -19.04 15.36
CA GLU A 586 -15.94 -19.79 16.62
C GLU A 586 -15.99 -18.82 17.80
N ARG A 587 -17.12 -18.86 18.52
CA ARG A 587 -17.44 -17.98 19.63
C ARG A 587 -17.04 -18.63 20.95
N ASP A 588 -15.76 -18.85 21.13
CA ASP A 588 -15.10 -19.05 22.43
C ASP A 588 -13.60 -18.76 22.28
N GLY A 589 -13.04 -17.86 23.10
CA GLY A 589 -11.58 -17.59 23.15
C GLY A 589 -11.10 -16.22 22.65
N GLY A 590 -11.92 -15.46 21.91
CA GLY A 590 -11.66 -14.04 21.60
C GLY A 590 -10.67 -13.76 20.46
N TYR A 591 -11.18 -13.64 19.23
CA TYR A 591 -10.46 -13.12 18.06
C TYR A 591 -11.38 -12.26 17.18
N LEU A 592 -10.79 -11.47 16.25
CA LEU A 592 -11.48 -10.40 15.52
C LEU A 592 -12.71 -10.86 14.72
N VAL A 593 -13.72 -9.99 14.69
CA VAL A 593 -14.86 -10.07 13.78
C VAL A 593 -14.44 -9.47 12.44
N MET A 594 -14.13 -10.34 11.48
CA MET A 594 -13.85 -9.95 10.08
C MET A 594 -15.14 -9.45 9.40
N PRO A 595 -15.07 -8.66 8.32
CA PRO A 595 -16.25 -8.12 7.64
C PRO A 595 -17.18 -9.22 7.07
N ASP A 596 -18.46 -8.89 6.87
CA ASP A 596 -19.48 -9.82 6.37
C ASP A 596 -19.18 -10.38 4.96
N HIS A 597 -18.31 -9.72 4.20
CA HIS A 597 -17.77 -10.15 2.90
C HIS A 597 -16.25 -9.90 2.84
N GLY A 598 -15.53 -10.68 2.02
CA GLY A 598 -14.14 -10.35 1.66
C GLY A 598 -14.08 -9.24 0.59
N PRO A 599 -12.92 -8.99 -0.03
CA PRO A 599 -12.81 -8.04 -1.12
C PRO A 599 -13.65 -8.49 -2.34
N ASP A 600 -14.01 -7.54 -3.20
CA ASP A 600 -14.80 -7.78 -4.40
C ASP A 600 -14.17 -7.11 -5.64
N SER A 601 -14.78 -7.32 -6.79
CA SER A 601 -14.28 -6.79 -8.06
C SER A 601 -14.19 -5.27 -8.12
N GLU A 602 -15.06 -4.52 -7.42
CA GLU A 602 -14.95 -3.06 -7.33
C GLU A 602 -13.71 -2.69 -6.52
N HIS A 603 -13.48 -3.32 -5.36
CA HIS A 603 -12.26 -3.13 -4.57
C HIS A 603 -11.02 -3.39 -5.41
N ASN A 604 -10.97 -4.55 -6.08
CA ASN A 604 -9.85 -4.99 -6.90
C ASN A 604 -9.57 -4.03 -8.07
N THR A 605 -10.61 -3.40 -8.63
CA THR A 605 -10.47 -2.40 -9.71
C THR A 605 -10.26 -0.97 -9.21
N VAL A 606 -10.22 -0.71 -7.90
CA VAL A 606 -9.81 0.60 -7.33
C VAL A 606 -8.35 0.58 -6.87
N VAL A 607 -7.90 -0.46 -6.15
CA VAL A 607 -6.58 -0.46 -5.50
C VAL A 607 -5.36 -0.26 -6.42
N PRO A 608 -5.35 -0.65 -7.71
CA PRO A 608 -4.23 -0.34 -8.63
C PRO A 608 -4.08 1.14 -8.94
N PHE A 609 -5.13 1.94 -8.76
CA PHE A 609 -5.14 3.40 -8.93
C PHE A 609 -4.99 4.16 -7.60
N THR A 610 -5.02 3.44 -6.46
CA THR A 610 -4.88 4.02 -5.12
C THR A 610 -3.75 3.35 -4.34
N ARG A 611 -4.06 2.34 -3.51
CA ARG A 611 -3.16 1.71 -2.54
C ARG A 611 -1.88 1.16 -3.17
N ASN A 612 -1.94 0.54 -4.35
CA ASN A 612 -0.75 -0.05 -4.98
C ASN A 612 0.05 0.96 -5.83
N VAL A 613 -0.44 2.19 -6.00
CA VAL A 613 0.37 3.27 -6.60
C VAL A 613 1.51 3.68 -5.67
N VAL A 614 1.23 3.75 -4.36
CA VAL A 614 2.16 4.22 -3.31
C VAL A 614 3.10 3.13 -2.77
N GLY A 615 3.17 1.98 -3.44
CA GLY A 615 4.11 0.89 -3.17
C GLY A 615 3.47 -0.51 -3.15
N PRO A 616 4.29 -1.54 -2.88
CA PRO A 616 3.89 -2.94 -2.96
C PRO A 616 2.72 -3.27 -2.03
N MET A 617 1.93 -4.28 -2.41
CA MET A 617 0.68 -4.65 -1.77
C MET A 617 0.54 -6.18 -1.72
N ASP A 618 0.78 -6.76 -0.56
CA ASP A 618 0.63 -8.19 -0.29
C ASP A 618 -0.85 -8.56 -0.10
N TYR A 619 -1.61 -8.42 -1.18
CA TYR A 619 -3.05 -8.71 -1.21
C TYR A 619 -3.36 -10.21 -0.98
N THR A 620 -2.36 -11.08 -1.19
CA THR A 620 -2.47 -12.55 -1.16
C THR A 620 -3.47 -13.12 -2.20
N PRO A 621 -3.25 -12.89 -3.52
CA PRO A 621 -4.20 -13.27 -4.58
C PRO A 621 -4.35 -14.78 -4.80
N VAL A 622 -5.23 -15.12 -5.76
CA VAL A 622 -5.53 -16.49 -6.23
C VAL A 622 -6.34 -17.28 -5.20
N THR A 623 -7.65 -16.97 -5.13
CA THR A 623 -8.57 -17.51 -4.11
C THR A 623 -9.64 -18.46 -4.68
N TRP A 624 -9.24 -19.31 -5.62
CA TRP A 624 -10.13 -20.15 -6.45
C TRP A 624 -11.07 -21.10 -5.68
N SER A 625 -10.67 -21.60 -4.51
CA SER A 625 -11.48 -22.51 -3.69
C SER A 625 -12.52 -21.82 -2.81
N HIS A 626 -12.47 -20.48 -2.63
CA HIS A 626 -13.33 -19.82 -1.64
C HIS A 626 -14.78 -19.61 -2.08
N GLU A 627 -15.73 -20.11 -1.29
CA GLU A 627 -17.18 -19.95 -1.52
C GLU A 627 -17.70 -18.49 -1.44
N ARG A 628 -17.00 -17.63 -0.68
CA ARG A 628 -17.36 -16.19 -0.52
C ARG A 628 -16.79 -15.29 -1.63
N ARG A 629 -16.00 -15.84 -2.56
CA ARG A 629 -15.43 -15.08 -3.67
C ARG A 629 -16.52 -14.76 -4.70
N THR A 630 -16.54 -13.51 -5.19
CA THR A 630 -17.49 -13.06 -6.22
C THR A 630 -16.87 -12.97 -7.62
N THR A 631 -15.54 -12.92 -7.69
CA THR A 631 -14.74 -12.83 -8.92
C THR A 631 -14.61 -14.18 -9.65
N SER A 632 -14.37 -14.11 -10.95
CA SER A 632 -14.06 -15.26 -11.80
C SER A 632 -12.66 -15.86 -11.54
N LEU A 633 -12.38 -17.08 -12.04
CA LEU A 633 -11.05 -17.68 -11.87
C LEU A 633 -9.97 -16.94 -12.69
N ALA A 634 -10.31 -16.40 -13.86
CA ALA A 634 -9.37 -15.60 -14.65
C ALA A 634 -9.13 -14.20 -14.04
N HIS A 635 -10.11 -13.63 -13.33
CA HIS A 635 -9.90 -12.41 -12.53
C HIS A 635 -8.89 -12.68 -11.41
N GLU A 636 -9.07 -13.76 -10.64
CA GLU A 636 -8.13 -14.14 -9.58
C GLU A 636 -6.71 -14.41 -10.10
N LEU A 637 -6.58 -15.06 -11.26
CA LEU A 637 -5.29 -15.24 -11.92
C LEU A 637 -4.69 -13.89 -12.34
N ALA A 638 -5.50 -12.96 -12.86
CA ALA A 638 -5.06 -11.63 -13.27
C ALA A 638 -4.55 -10.77 -12.12
N LEU A 639 -4.98 -11.01 -10.87
CA LEU A 639 -4.43 -10.32 -9.70
C LEU A 639 -2.91 -10.54 -9.53
N SER A 640 -2.37 -11.68 -10.00
CA SER A 640 -0.91 -11.95 -10.00
C SER A 640 -0.08 -11.06 -10.93
N VAL A 641 -0.73 -10.34 -11.86
CA VAL A 641 -0.09 -9.34 -12.74
C VAL A 641 -0.55 -7.93 -12.38
N VAL A 642 -1.81 -7.77 -11.99
CA VAL A 642 -2.39 -6.45 -11.70
C VAL A 642 -1.81 -5.86 -10.42
N PHE A 643 -1.69 -6.65 -9.35
CA PHE A 643 -1.13 -6.19 -8.08
C PHE A 643 0.39 -6.41 -8.05
N GLU A 644 1.14 -5.37 -7.67
CA GLU A 644 2.58 -5.42 -7.51
C GLU A 644 2.96 -5.69 -6.05
N SER A 645 3.83 -6.67 -5.84
CA SER A 645 4.37 -7.05 -4.54
C SER A 645 5.70 -7.77 -4.74
N GLY A 646 6.77 -7.35 -4.06
CA GLY A 646 8.09 -8.00 -4.20
C GLY A 646 8.07 -9.49 -3.83
N TRP A 647 7.20 -9.85 -2.89
CA TRP A 647 6.77 -11.23 -2.64
C TRP A 647 5.30 -11.42 -2.97
N GLN A 648 4.99 -12.37 -3.86
CA GLN A 648 3.61 -12.67 -4.21
C GLN A 648 3.18 -13.96 -3.51
N HIS A 649 2.44 -13.84 -2.40
CA HIS A 649 1.81 -14.98 -1.75
C HIS A 649 0.58 -15.41 -2.55
N PHE A 650 0.58 -16.65 -3.04
CA PHE A 650 -0.63 -17.25 -3.62
C PHE A 650 -1.36 -17.98 -2.49
N ALA A 651 -2.65 -17.66 -2.29
CA ALA A 651 -3.37 -17.98 -1.06
C ALA A 651 -4.02 -19.39 -0.99
N ASP A 652 -4.35 -19.98 -2.14
CA ASP A 652 -4.98 -21.30 -2.20
C ASP A 652 -4.06 -22.49 -1.88
N SER A 653 -4.65 -23.68 -1.76
CA SER A 653 -3.93 -24.92 -1.49
C SER A 653 -3.18 -25.45 -2.73
N ILE A 654 -2.12 -26.22 -2.48
CA ILE A 654 -1.37 -26.96 -3.50
C ILE A 654 -2.26 -27.91 -4.32
N GLU A 655 -3.30 -28.48 -3.71
CA GLU A 655 -4.30 -29.29 -4.39
C GLU A 655 -5.22 -28.47 -5.31
N THR A 656 -5.54 -27.22 -4.94
CA THR A 656 -6.34 -26.33 -5.78
C THR A 656 -5.57 -25.91 -7.03
N TYR A 657 -4.29 -25.56 -6.89
CA TYR A 657 -3.43 -25.19 -8.03
C TYR A 657 -3.27 -26.34 -9.02
N ALA A 658 -2.93 -27.55 -8.52
CA ALA A 658 -2.83 -28.75 -9.33
C ALA A 658 -4.15 -29.15 -10.02
N GLY A 659 -5.29 -28.64 -9.52
CA GLY A 659 -6.62 -28.78 -10.13
C GLY A 659 -6.87 -27.88 -11.35
N GLU A 660 -6.04 -26.86 -11.61
CA GLU A 660 -6.17 -25.87 -12.68
C GLU A 660 -4.86 -25.69 -13.49
N PRO A 661 -4.40 -26.72 -14.22
CA PRO A 661 -3.03 -26.81 -14.75
C PRO A 661 -2.63 -25.72 -15.76
N LEU A 662 -3.59 -25.09 -16.47
CA LEU A 662 -3.27 -23.95 -17.35
C LEU A 662 -2.87 -22.70 -16.57
N ALA A 663 -3.48 -22.51 -15.39
CA ALA A 663 -3.24 -21.38 -14.52
C ALA A 663 -2.07 -21.63 -13.57
N GLU A 664 -1.92 -22.86 -13.05
CA GLU A 664 -0.69 -23.35 -12.41
C GLU A 664 0.54 -23.04 -13.27
N ALA A 665 0.53 -23.45 -14.54
CA ALA A 665 1.60 -23.17 -15.51
C ALA A 665 1.73 -21.68 -15.92
N PHE A 666 0.87 -20.79 -15.44
CA PHE A 666 1.06 -19.33 -15.55
C PHE A 666 1.67 -18.76 -14.27
N LEU A 667 1.28 -19.25 -13.09
CA LEU A 667 1.90 -18.90 -11.81
C LEU A 667 3.39 -19.32 -11.75
N ASP A 668 3.74 -20.41 -12.44
CA ASP A 668 5.12 -20.88 -12.64
C ASP A 668 5.96 -19.95 -13.53
N LEU A 669 5.32 -19.05 -14.30
CA LEU A 669 5.98 -18.12 -15.24
C LEU A 669 5.92 -16.65 -14.81
N VAL A 670 4.91 -16.25 -14.03
CA VAL A 670 4.65 -14.85 -13.70
C VAL A 670 5.72 -14.29 -12.74
N PRO A 671 6.42 -13.19 -13.09
CA PRO A 671 7.34 -12.49 -12.19
C PRO A 671 6.60 -11.79 -11.04
N THR A 672 7.36 -11.40 -10.01
CA THR A 672 6.86 -10.52 -8.94
C THR A 672 7.46 -9.11 -9.00
N VAL A 673 8.48 -8.90 -9.83
CA VAL A 673 9.18 -7.62 -10.03
C VAL A 673 9.39 -7.32 -11.51
N TRP A 674 9.47 -6.04 -11.85
CA TRP A 674 9.21 -5.58 -13.22
C TRP A 674 10.20 -4.50 -13.64
N ASP A 675 10.77 -4.63 -14.84
CA ASP A 675 11.61 -3.59 -15.43
C ASP A 675 10.81 -2.32 -15.75
N GLU A 676 9.52 -2.50 -16.03
CA GLU A 676 8.62 -1.46 -16.51
C GLU A 676 7.16 -1.88 -16.29
N THR A 677 6.31 -0.90 -15.98
CA THR A 677 4.86 -1.06 -15.86
C THR A 677 4.19 0.01 -16.72
N ARG A 678 3.10 -0.36 -17.41
CA ARG A 678 2.28 0.51 -18.26
C ARG A 678 0.80 0.29 -18.01
N LEU A 679 0.06 1.38 -17.77
CA LEU A 679 -1.40 1.32 -17.79
C LEU A 679 -1.86 1.29 -19.26
N VAL A 680 -2.47 0.19 -19.69
CA VAL A 680 -2.94 0.02 -21.09
C VAL A 680 -4.30 0.69 -21.27
N THR A 681 -5.23 0.44 -20.35
CA THR A 681 -6.49 1.17 -20.22
C THR A 681 -7.12 0.89 -18.87
N GLY A 682 -8.04 1.74 -18.40
CA GLY A 682 -8.78 1.45 -17.19
C GLY A 682 -9.59 2.64 -16.68
N PHE A 683 -10.35 2.38 -15.62
CA PHE A 683 -11.02 3.40 -14.83
C PHE A 683 -11.29 2.84 -13.41
N PRO A 684 -10.98 3.59 -12.34
CA PRO A 684 -11.10 3.11 -10.97
C PRO A 684 -12.51 2.62 -10.60
N GLY A 685 -12.61 1.39 -10.09
CA GLY A 685 -13.86 0.71 -9.74
C GLY A 685 -14.64 0.15 -10.94
N ARG A 686 -14.06 0.17 -12.15
CA ARG A 686 -14.68 -0.39 -13.37
C ARG A 686 -13.78 -1.37 -14.11
N LEU A 687 -12.55 -0.99 -14.43
CA LEU A 687 -11.66 -1.76 -15.32
C LEU A 687 -10.20 -1.44 -15.00
N VAL A 688 -9.36 -2.46 -15.06
CA VAL A 688 -7.90 -2.30 -15.16
C VAL A 688 -7.43 -3.21 -16.29
N VAL A 689 -6.60 -2.70 -17.19
CA VAL A 689 -5.72 -3.48 -18.06
C VAL A 689 -4.33 -2.86 -17.91
N ILE A 690 -3.40 -3.63 -17.34
CA ILE A 690 -2.04 -3.18 -17.04
C ILE A 690 -1.05 -4.19 -17.62
N ALA A 691 0.03 -3.68 -18.19
CA ALA A 691 1.10 -4.48 -18.76
C ALA A 691 2.39 -4.25 -17.97
N ARG A 692 3.14 -5.30 -17.71
CA ARG A 692 4.41 -5.25 -16.97
C ARG A 692 5.48 -6.05 -17.70
N ARG A 693 6.70 -5.52 -17.79
CA ARG A 693 7.81 -6.10 -18.56
C ARG A 693 8.84 -6.77 -17.66
N THR A 694 9.38 -7.90 -18.10
CA THR A 694 10.64 -8.46 -17.58
C THR A 694 11.52 -8.91 -18.75
N GLY A 695 12.74 -8.38 -18.83
CA GLY A 695 13.59 -8.53 -20.01
C GLY A 695 12.84 -8.11 -21.28
N ALA A 696 12.64 -9.06 -22.20
CA ALA A 696 11.87 -8.85 -23.42
C ALA A 696 10.36 -9.11 -23.29
N ARG A 697 9.90 -9.90 -22.30
CA ARG A 697 8.51 -10.36 -22.23
C ARG A 697 7.61 -9.36 -21.53
N TRP A 698 6.38 -9.23 -22.01
CA TRP A 698 5.32 -8.50 -21.30
C TRP A 698 4.29 -9.47 -20.73
N PHE A 699 3.82 -9.17 -19.52
CA PHE A 699 2.69 -9.83 -18.87
C PHE A 699 1.57 -8.80 -18.77
N VAL A 700 0.40 -9.11 -19.33
CA VAL A 700 -0.77 -8.23 -19.32
C VAL A 700 -1.82 -8.84 -18.40
N GLY A 701 -2.27 -8.09 -17.40
CA GLY A 701 -3.36 -8.47 -16.50
C GLY A 701 -4.56 -7.56 -16.72
N GLY A 702 -5.75 -8.16 -16.89
CA GLY A 702 -6.99 -7.42 -17.03
C GLY A 702 -8.06 -7.88 -16.05
N ILE A 703 -8.69 -6.96 -15.34
CA ILE A 703 -9.79 -7.23 -14.40
C ILE A 703 -10.93 -6.23 -14.55
N ALA A 704 -12.16 -6.71 -14.39
CA ALA A 704 -13.38 -5.92 -14.50
C ALA A 704 -14.32 -6.13 -13.30
N SER A 705 -15.14 -5.11 -13.00
CA SER A 705 -16.23 -5.16 -12.02
C SER A 705 -17.60 -5.06 -12.69
N GLY A 706 -18.59 -5.82 -12.21
CA GLY A 706 -19.96 -5.80 -12.72
C GLY A 706 -20.18 -6.70 -13.95
N PRO A 707 -21.14 -6.36 -14.84
CA PRO A 707 -21.68 -7.31 -15.82
C PRO A 707 -20.68 -7.73 -16.92
N PRO A 708 -20.92 -8.87 -17.60
CA PRO A 708 -20.08 -9.35 -18.68
C PRO A 708 -19.99 -8.33 -19.81
N ARG A 709 -18.80 -8.19 -20.41
CA ARG A 709 -18.53 -7.19 -21.46
C ARG A 709 -17.33 -7.55 -22.32
N ARG A 710 -17.33 -7.02 -23.55
CA ARG A 710 -16.14 -6.98 -24.41
C ARG A 710 -15.31 -5.75 -24.09
N VAL A 711 -14.06 -5.96 -23.68
CA VAL A 711 -13.06 -4.90 -23.50
C VAL A 711 -12.24 -4.79 -24.78
N ARG A 712 -11.87 -3.56 -25.15
CA ARG A 712 -11.02 -3.22 -26.29
C ARG A 712 -9.88 -2.32 -25.86
N PHE A 713 -8.68 -2.54 -26.37
CA PHE A 713 -7.50 -1.73 -26.09
C PHE A 713 -6.43 -1.90 -27.18
N GLY A 714 -5.58 -0.88 -27.36
CA GLY A 714 -4.38 -0.96 -28.21
C GLY A 714 -3.14 -1.40 -27.43
N LEU A 715 -2.07 -1.77 -28.14
CA LEU A 715 -0.79 -2.18 -27.54
C LEU A 715 0.34 -1.14 -27.71
N ASP A 716 0.03 0.06 -28.20
CA ASP A 716 1.05 1.07 -28.57
C ASP A 716 1.89 1.58 -27.39
N VAL A 717 1.36 1.48 -26.16
CA VAL A 717 2.10 1.78 -24.93
C VAL A 717 3.26 0.81 -24.64
N LEU A 718 3.35 -0.32 -25.36
CA LEU A 718 4.39 -1.34 -25.20
C LEU A 718 5.59 -1.15 -26.13
N GLY A 719 5.51 -0.18 -27.05
CA GLY A 719 6.52 0.11 -28.07
C GLY A 719 5.90 0.43 -29.43
N ALA A 720 6.74 0.78 -30.41
CA ALA A 720 6.31 1.04 -31.79
C ALA A 720 6.84 -0.04 -32.75
N GLY A 721 5.98 -0.56 -33.61
CA GLY A 721 6.31 -1.55 -34.65
C GLY A 721 6.60 -2.97 -34.13
N GLN A 722 6.36 -3.25 -32.85
CA GLN A 722 6.67 -4.55 -32.24
C GLN A 722 5.57 -5.58 -32.53
N ARG A 723 5.98 -6.83 -32.80
CA ARG A 723 5.12 -8.01 -32.94
C ARG A 723 5.32 -8.97 -31.75
N TYR A 724 4.29 -9.74 -31.41
CA TYR A 724 4.29 -10.65 -30.27
C TYR A 724 3.58 -11.97 -30.60
N ASP A 725 4.19 -13.07 -30.15
CA ASP A 725 3.48 -14.31 -29.86
C ASP A 725 2.76 -14.13 -28.52
N ALA A 726 1.43 -14.24 -28.51
CA ALA A 726 0.61 -13.97 -27.34
C ALA A 726 -0.10 -15.25 -26.84
N ARG A 727 0.15 -15.63 -25.58
CA ARG A 727 -0.57 -16.69 -24.86
C ARG A 727 -1.57 -16.05 -23.90
N LEU A 728 -2.85 -16.05 -24.29
CA LEU A 728 -3.96 -15.42 -23.56
C LEU A 728 -4.78 -16.48 -22.81
N LEU A 729 -4.97 -16.30 -21.50
CA LEU A 729 -5.88 -17.07 -20.65
C LEU A 729 -7.10 -16.22 -20.26
N VAL A 730 -8.30 -16.73 -20.54
CA VAL A 730 -9.60 -16.07 -20.28
C VAL A 730 -10.56 -17.01 -19.56
N ASP A 731 -11.67 -16.49 -19.04
CA ASP A 731 -12.77 -17.30 -18.54
C ASP A 731 -13.34 -18.23 -19.63
N GLY A 732 -13.30 -19.54 -19.35
CA GLY A 732 -13.75 -20.61 -20.24
C GLY A 732 -15.04 -21.30 -19.78
N ALA A 733 -15.30 -22.47 -20.38
CA ALA A 733 -16.48 -23.26 -20.06
C ALA A 733 -16.47 -23.72 -18.59
N GLY A 734 -17.58 -23.51 -17.88
CA GLY A 734 -17.67 -23.82 -16.44
C GLY A 734 -16.86 -22.89 -15.53
N GLY A 735 -16.37 -21.76 -16.05
CA GLY A 735 -15.57 -20.78 -15.29
C GLY A 735 -14.09 -21.14 -15.14
N ARG A 736 -13.63 -22.25 -15.72
CA ARG A 736 -12.21 -22.64 -15.76
C ARG A 736 -11.44 -21.82 -16.79
N PRO A 737 -10.17 -21.46 -16.53
CA PRO A 737 -9.33 -20.76 -17.52
C PRO A 737 -9.22 -21.54 -18.83
N ALA A 738 -9.34 -20.83 -19.95
CA ALA A 738 -9.18 -21.37 -21.31
C ALA A 738 -8.12 -20.56 -22.08
N GLU A 739 -7.26 -21.28 -22.80
CA GLU A 739 -6.13 -20.70 -23.53
C GLU A 739 -6.47 -20.35 -24.98
N ARG A 740 -5.88 -19.25 -25.47
CA ARG A 740 -5.86 -18.83 -26.87
C ARG A 740 -4.46 -18.34 -27.23
N SER A 741 -3.91 -18.86 -28.33
CA SER A 741 -2.68 -18.32 -28.93
C SER A 741 -3.06 -17.28 -30.00
N LEU A 742 -2.45 -16.11 -29.95
CA LEU A 742 -2.69 -15.00 -30.88
C LEU A 742 -1.36 -14.47 -31.43
N GLN A 743 -1.40 -13.90 -32.64
CA GLN A 743 -0.35 -13.05 -33.17
C GLN A 743 -0.83 -11.61 -33.00
N LEU A 744 -0.07 -10.77 -32.30
CA LEU A 744 -0.43 -9.38 -32.02
C LEU A 744 0.69 -8.42 -32.45
N ALA A 745 0.33 -7.22 -32.85
CA ALA A 745 1.24 -6.13 -33.12
C ALA A 745 0.82 -4.85 -32.38
N THR A 746 1.78 -3.97 -32.13
CA THR A 746 1.51 -2.56 -31.81
C THR A 746 0.75 -1.93 -32.99
N GLY A 747 -0.34 -1.23 -32.73
CA GLY A 747 -1.32 -0.77 -33.72
C GLY A 747 -2.56 -1.67 -33.87
N ASP A 748 -2.57 -2.89 -33.34
CA ASP A 748 -3.77 -3.74 -33.32
C ASP A 748 -4.76 -3.32 -32.22
N GLU A 749 -6.07 -3.36 -32.50
CA GLU A 749 -7.11 -3.37 -31.46
C GLU A 749 -7.28 -4.80 -30.92
N VAL A 750 -6.87 -5.03 -29.68
CA VAL A 750 -7.11 -6.29 -28.96
C VAL A 750 -8.51 -6.27 -28.35
N ALA A 751 -9.31 -7.30 -28.62
CA ALA A 751 -10.65 -7.47 -28.05
C ALA A 751 -10.75 -8.73 -27.20
N VAL A 752 -11.13 -8.58 -25.93
CA VAL A 752 -11.29 -9.68 -24.97
C VAL A 752 -12.71 -9.68 -24.39
N ASP A 753 -13.39 -10.82 -24.44
CA ASP A 753 -14.69 -11.02 -23.79
C ASP A 753 -14.46 -11.44 -22.33
N LEU A 754 -15.00 -10.66 -21.39
CA LEU A 754 -14.91 -10.93 -19.95
C LEU A 754 -16.26 -11.38 -19.39
N ALA A 755 -16.21 -12.33 -18.47
CA ALA A 755 -17.37 -12.72 -17.66
C ALA A 755 -17.84 -11.57 -16.73
N ALA A 756 -18.95 -11.80 -16.02
CA ALA A 756 -19.31 -10.95 -14.89
C ALA A 756 -18.19 -11.05 -13.84
N ASP A 757 -17.72 -9.90 -13.34
CA ASP A 757 -16.57 -9.83 -12.43
C ASP A 757 -15.34 -10.60 -12.98
N GLY A 758 -15.22 -10.55 -14.31
CA GLY A 758 -14.29 -11.30 -15.16
C GLY A 758 -12.87 -10.76 -15.17
N GLY A 759 -11.97 -11.53 -15.79
CA GLY A 759 -10.60 -11.09 -16.05
C GLY A 759 -9.87 -11.93 -17.10
N PHE A 760 -8.60 -11.60 -17.31
CA PHE A 760 -7.70 -12.33 -18.20
C PHE A 760 -6.22 -12.07 -17.85
N VAL A 761 -5.36 -12.99 -18.27
CA VAL A 761 -3.91 -12.75 -18.34
C VAL A 761 -3.38 -13.06 -19.73
N ALA A 762 -2.34 -12.35 -20.17
CA ALA A 762 -1.58 -12.71 -21.36
C ALA A 762 -0.08 -12.63 -21.12
N GLU A 763 0.67 -13.64 -21.58
CA GLU A 763 2.11 -13.53 -21.82
C GLU A 763 2.32 -13.13 -23.28
N LEU A 764 3.09 -12.06 -23.51
CA LEU A 764 3.49 -11.57 -24.83
C LEU A 764 5.01 -11.73 -24.98
N VAL A 765 5.42 -12.58 -25.91
CA VAL A 765 6.84 -12.81 -26.27
C VAL A 765 7.13 -12.07 -27.57
N PRO A 766 8.06 -11.10 -27.61
CA PRO A 766 8.39 -10.40 -28.84
C PRO A 766 8.89 -11.36 -29.92
N THR A 767 8.33 -11.21 -31.12
CA THR A 767 8.84 -11.88 -32.33
C THR A 767 9.70 -10.91 -33.13
N THR A 768 10.81 -11.42 -33.67
CA THR A 768 11.57 -10.72 -34.71
C THR A 768 10.67 -10.64 -35.96
N PRO A 769 10.66 -9.52 -36.71
CA PRO A 769 10.08 -9.52 -38.05
C PRO A 769 10.69 -10.66 -38.87
N ALA A 770 9.88 -11.38 -39.63
CA ALA A 770 10.40 -12.29 -40.65
C ALA A 770 11.13 -11.43 -41.70
N GLU A 771 12.39 -11.80 -42.00
CA GLU A 771 13.23 -11.17 -43.04
C GLU A 771 12.66 -11.37 -44.45
#